data_AF-A0A3D4PG45-F1
#
_entry.id   AF-A0A3D4PG45-F1
#
_cell.length_a   1.000
_cell.length_b   1.000
_cell.length_c   1.000
_cell.angle_alpha   90.00
_cell.angle_beta   90.00
_cell.angle_gamma   90.00
#
_symmetry.space_group_name_H-M   'P 1'
#
loop_
_entity.id
_entity.type
_entity.pdbx_description
1 polymer ?
#
loop_
_entity_poly.entity_id
_entity_poly.type
_entity_poly.pdbx_seq_one_letter_code
_entity_poly.pdbx_strand_id
1 'polypeptide(L)'
;DPEGNSWEIYSSGYRNPYDMDFNTDGELFAYDADMEWDLGSPWYRPTRVSHATSGSEFGWRSGTGKWPAYYPDSLPELVNIGPGSPVGVCFGTGTNFPERDQKALFICDWTFGTMYAIHMQPHGASYTATKEEFLSRSPLPLTDNAVGPDGAMYFTVGGRGTQSELYRVRYIGKENEHRGIAKESQFDQKLSMIRQHLETFHASDNEMSESEMMKAVNYLQHEDRFIRYAARIALEHHPVEKWASAILNGDLKSTGVINGVVGLARQGNAGIQTQLIDALDSLPFGELSTTDQLELLRAWQLVFARLGPPSEEMEQKLAAKYDPYFPVRQTQVSSENGSKDPWDINAVDALNRELATLLVYWKSQHIAAKIVSELQKENSVLSDQDQLNQLIARNKGYGRAVESMLEKQPDLQQIHYAFVLRNLKQGWTLEERKTYFSWFEKASKWSGGNSFQKFLQNIETEAFENASEKERLAIEASGARKPYQVPELPKPVGPGKDRNLSDILTLAENGLKSQRNFENGKKMFAATRCIVCHRFDGDGGATGPDLTQLAGRFNLKDLTEAIVEPSKVISDQYRAMQVVTFEGKVYTGRVLSESEDQFTLLLDPEDATKFIDIAREDVDEMVAAKTSLMPKDLLKSLNDEEVLDLLAYLLSRGNPNDPIFRGR
;
A
#
# COMPACT_ATOMS: atom_id res chain seq x y z
N ASP A 1 -23.84 -2.23 -17.13
CA ASP A 1 -24.92 -3.21 -17.44
C ASP A 1 -24.31 -4.60 -17.66
N PRO A 2 -25.10 -5.71 -17.69
CA PRO A 2 -24.60 -7.07 -17.91
C PRO A 2 -23.86 -7.24 -19.24
N GLU A 3 -24.11 -6.39 -20.22
CA GLU A 3 -23.45 -6.35 -21.53
C GLU A 3 -22.13 -5.57 -21.51
N GLY A 4 -21.80 -4.91 -20.39
CA GLY A 4 -20.59 -4.12 -20.21
C GLY A 4 -20.57 -2.80 -20.99
N ASN A 5 -21.72 -2.23 -21.37
CA ASN A 5 -21.75 -0.92 -22.05
C ASN A 5 -21.60 0.24 -21.06
N SER A 6 -22.14 0.10 -19.86
CA SER A 6 -21.95 1.02 -18.73
C SER A 6 -21.19 0.36 -17.58
N TRP A 7 -20.23 1.10 -17.03
CA TRP A 7 -19.47 0.73 -15.84
C TRP A 7 -19.53 1.90 -14.87
N GLU A 8 -19.70 1.59 -13.59
CA GLU A 8 -19.61 2.55 -12.50
C GLU A 8 -18.60 2.06 -11.47
N ILE A 9 -17.90 3.01 -10.84
CA ILE A 9 -17.03 2.69 -9.70
C ILE A 9 -17.92 2.66 -8.47
N TYR A 10 -18.19 1.47 -7.93
CA TYR A 10 -18.96 1.31 -6.70
C TYR A 10 -18.13 1.60 -5.44
N SER A 11 -16.87 1.13 -5.43
CA SER A 11 -15.95 1.23 -4.29
C SER A 11 -14.50 1.19 -4.79
N SER A 12 -13.58 1.89 -4.14
CA SER A 12 -12.18 2.07 -4.56
C SER A 12 -11.20 2.01 -3.38
N GLY A 13 -9.90 2.15 -3.69
CA GLY A 13 -8.87 2.25 -2.65
C GLY A 13 -8.40 0.93 -2.07
N TYR A 14 -8.59 -0.15 -2.81
CA TYR A 14 -8.07 -1.47 -2.49
C TYR A 14 -6.71 -1.71 -3.14
N ARG A 15 -5.94 -2.65 -2.59
CA ARG A 15 -4.72 -3.17 -3.24
C ARG A 15 -5.07 -4.22 -4.26
N ASN A 16 -5.76 -5.26 -3.79
CA ASN A 16 -6.14 -6.45 -4.55
C ASN A 16 -7.21 -7.21 -3.76
N PRO A 17 -8.47 -6.75 -3.79
CA PRO A 17 -9.57 -7.43 -3.14
C PRO A 17 -9.95 -8.65 -3.98
N TYR A 18 -9.55 -9.85 -3.54
CA TYR A 18 -9.68 -11.06 -4.36
C TYR A 18 -11.13 -11.53 -4.47
N ASP A 19 -11.89 -11.41 -3.39
CA ASP A 19 -13.27 -11.89 -3.29
C ASP A 19 -14.12 -11.04 -2.34
N MET A 20 -15.43 -11.17 -2.45
CA MET A 20 -16.43 -10.37 -1.74
C MET A 20 -17.76 -11.13 -1.58
N ASP A 21 -18.53 -10.79 -0.55
CA ASP A 21 -19.87 -11.37 -0.36
C ASP A 21 -20.82 -10.38 0.34
N PHE A 22 -22.12 -10.67 0.28
CA PHE A 22 -23.19 -9.85 0.86
C PHE A 22 -23.75 -10.47 2.14
N ASN A 23 -23.95 -9.63 3.15
CA ASN A 23 -24.69 -10.06 4.34
C ASN A 23 -26.20 -10.12 4.06
N THR A 24 -26.99 -10.55 5.06
CA THR A 24 -28.45 -10.62 4.96
C THR A 24 -29.14 -9.26 4.83
N ASP A 25 -28.45 -8.17 5.13
CA ASP A 25 -28.97 -6.81 5.05
C ASP A 25 -28.71 -6.19 3.65
N GLY A 26 -28.05 -6.92 2.75
CA GLY A 26 -27.70 -6.47 1.40
C GLY A 26 -26.42 -5.63 1.33
N GLU A 27 -25.63 -5.59 2.41
CA GLU A 27 -24.38 -4.84 2.47
C GLU A 27 -23.20 -5.68 1.97
N LEU A 28 -22.29 -5.04 1.21
CA LEU A 28 -21.15 -5.69 0.57
C LEU A 28 -19.90 -5.63 1.45
N PHE A 29 -19.17 -6.74 1.51
CA PHE A 29 -17.89 -6.84 2.22
C PHE A 29 -16.81 -7.44 1.32
N ALA A 30 -15.62 -6.84 1.32
CA ALA A 30 -14.49 -7.28 0.52
C ALA A 30 -13.28 -7.59 1.41
N TYR A 31 -12.48 -8.60 1.03
CA TYR A 31 -11.23 -8.94 1.71
C TYR A 31 -10.02 -8.49 0.88
N ASP A 32 -9.36 -7.43 1.34
CA ASP A 32 -8.27 -6.75 0.63
C ASP A 32 -6.88 -7.20 1.09
N ALA A 33 -5.95 -7.23 0.13
CA ALA A 33 -4.59 -7.70 0.34
C ALA A 33 -3.67 -6.61 0.87
N ASP A 34 -2.62 -7.03 1.59
CA ASP A 34 -1.55 -6.14 2.02
C ASP A 34 -0.60 -5.79 0.87
N MET A 35 0.41 -4.97 1.17
CA MET A 35 1.65 -4.92 0.39
C MET A 35 2.79 -5.30 1.32
N GLU A 36 3.02 -6.61 1.47
CA GLU A 36 3.97 -7.17 2.43
C GLU A 36 5.41 -6.66 2.24
N TRP A 37 5.74 -6.14 1.05
CA TRP A 37 7.03 -5.53 0.76
C TRP A 37 7.25 -4.22 1.53
N ASP A 38 6.19 -3.56 1.93
CA ASP A 38 6.24 -2.30 2.67
C ASP A 38 6.21 -2.52 4.18
N LEU A 39 6.16 -3.78 4.65
CA LEU A 39 6.12 -4.11 6.07
C LEU A 39 7.23 -3.38 6.85
N GLY A 40 6.90 -2.83 8.01
CA GLY A 40 7.82 -2.03 8.82
C GLY A 40 7.98 -0.57 8.36
N SER A 41 7.18 -0.12 7.37
CA SER A 41 7.10 1.29 6.98
C SER A 41 5.78 1.95 7.44
N PRO A 42 5.74 3.29 7.60
CA PRO A 42 4.54 4.00 8.06
C PRO A 42 3.32 3.88 7.14
N TRP A 43 3.55 3.57 5.87
CA TRP A 43 2.53 3.38 4.85
C TRP A 43 2.14 1.92 4.65
N TYR A 44 2.69 0.96 5.43
CA TYR A 44 2.18 -0.41 5.38
C TYR A 44 0.69 -0.48 5.77
N ARG A 45 -0.08 -1.28 5.04
CA ARG A 45 -1.47 -1.62 5.37
C ARG A 45 -1.58 -3.15 5.37
N PRO A 46 -2.06 -3.77 6.47
CA PRO A 46 -2.23 -5.21 6.52
C PRO A 46 -3.41 -5.66 5.64
N THR A 47 -3.57 -6.97 5.49
CA THR A 47 -4.78 -7.54 4.92
C THR A 47 -5.95 -7.19 5.85
N ARG A 48 -7.10 -6.87 5.26
CA ARG A 48 -8.21 -6.26 5.99
C ARG A 48 -9.54 -6.54 5.32
N VAL A 49 -10.58 -6.64 6.13
CA VAL A 49 -11.96 -6.71 5.63
C VAL A 49 -12.55 -5.32 5.65
N SER A 50 -13.22 -4.94 4.57
CA SER A 50 -13.84 -3.63 4.39
C SER A 50 -15.34 -3.76 4.17
N HIS A 51 -16.12 -2.87 4.79
CA HIS A 51 -17.54 -2.68 4.45
C HIS A 51 -17.62 -1.75 3.23
N ALA A 52 -17.82 -2.32 2.06
CA ALA A 52 -17.73 -1.65 0.76
C ALA A 52 -19.03 -0.89 0.46
N THR A 53 -19.24 0.26 1.10
CA THR A 53 -20.40 1.13 0.84
C THR A 53 -20.27 1.85 -0.50
N SER A 54 -21.37 2.39 -1.05
CA SER A 54 -21.32 3.16 -2.29
C SER A 54 -20.37 4.37 -2.18
N GLY A 55 -19.48 4.52 -3.14
CA GLY A 55 -18.47 5.59 -3.19
C GLY A 55 -17.35 5.48 -2.16
N SER A 56 -17.24 4.34 -1.45
CA SER A 56 -16.19 4.11 -0.45
C SER A 56 -14.80 4.10 -1.08
N GLU A 57 -13.81 4.64 -0.34
CA GLU A 57 -12.40 4.67 -0.72
C GLU A 57 -11.55 4.25 0.50
N PHE A 58 -10.72 3.22 0.34
CA PHE A 58 -9.92 2.62 1.44
C PHE A 58 -8.43 3.01 1.41
N GLY A 59 -8.08 4.03 0.63
CA GLY A 59 -6.82 4.76 0.75
C GLY A 59 -5.59 4.09 0.13
N TRP A 60 -5.71 2.92 -0.49
CA TRP A 60 -4.55 2.23 -1.05
C TRP A 60 -3.98 2.95 -2.28
N ARG A 61 -2.66 3.16 -2.30
CA ARG A 61 -1.89 3.68 -3.45
C ARG A 61 -0.55 2.94 -3.54
N SER A 62 0.12 3.01 -4.70
CA SER A 62 1.46 2.45 -4.86
C SER A 62 2.50 3.25 -4.04
N GLY A 63 3.60 2.59 -3.66
CA GLY A 63 4.69 3.23 -2.91
C GLY A 63 4.25 3.84 -1.58
N THR A 64 4.66 5.09 -1.32
CA THR A 64 4.44 5.79 -0.05
C THR A 64 3.14 6.60 -0.01
N GLY A 65 2.29 6.53 -1.04
CA GLY A 65 1.10 7.39 -1.18
C GLY A 65 -0.14 6.91 -0.43
N LYS A 66 -0.05 5.86 0.38
CA LYS A 66 -1.20 5.20 1.02
C LYS A 66 -1.81 6.07 2.11
N TRP A 67 -3.12 6.27 2.05
CA TRP A 67 -3.84 7.10 3.02
C TRP A 67 -4.07 6.33 4.34
N PRO A 68 -4.00 7.02 5.48
CA PRO A 68 -4.42 6.47 6.76
C PRO A 68 -5.95 6.45 6.89
N ALA A 69 -6.47 5.47 7.63
CA ALA A 69 -7.90 5.30 7.85
C ALA A 69 -8.57 6.50 8.56
N TYR A 70 -7.81 7.32 9.30
CA TYR A 70 -8.37 8.50 9.99
C TYR A 70 -8.68 9.67 9.05
N TYR A 71 -8.17 9.71 7.82
CA TYR A 71 -8.49 10.78 6.86
C TYR A 71 -9.97 10.80 6.51
N PRO A 72 -10.67 11.94 6.57
CA PRO A 72 -12.12 12.01 6.32
C PRO A 72 -12.51 11.52 4.92
N ASP A 73 -11.61 11.60 3.94
CA ASP A 73 -11.76 11.10 2.57
C ASP A 73 -11.28 9.65 2.38
N SER A 74 -11.10 8.89 3.47
CA SER A 74 -10.89 7.44 3.50
C SER A 74 -11.87 6.82 4.49
N LEU A 75 -12.57 5.75 4.11
CA LEU A 75 -13.30 4.95 5.08
C LEU A 75 -12.34 3.96 5.77
N PRO A 76 -12.57 3.67 7.07
CA PRO A 76 -11.76 2.69 7.78
C PRO A 76 -12.11 1.28 7.33
N GLU A 77 -11.15 0.38 7.43
CA GLU A 77 -11.42 -1.05 7.43
C GLU A 77 -12.36 -1.43 8.58
N LEU A 78 -13.08 -2.54 8.38
CA LEU A 78 -13.93 -3.13 9.40
C LEU A 78 -13.09 -3.90 10.44
N VAL A 79 -12.06 -4.61 9.99
CA VAL A 79 -11.10 -5.33 10.84
C VAL A 79 -9.80 -5.61 10.09
N ASN A 80 -8.64 -5.38 10.74
CA ASN A 80 -7.35 -5.82 10.22
C ASN A 80 -7.10 -7.29 10.57
N ILE A 81 -6.66 -8.07 9.60
CA ILE A 81 -6.31 -9.47 9.78
C ILE A 81 -4.82 -9.62 10.10
N GLY A 82 -3.95 -8.89 9.39
CA GLY A 82 -2.49 -8.92 9.54
C GLY A 82 -1.79 -9.18 8.20
N PRO A 83 -0.51 -9.58 8.19
CA PRO A 83 0.09 -10.09 6.96
C PRO A 83 -0.65 -11.35 6.50
N GLY A 84 -0.82 -11.54 5.20
CA GLY A 84 -1.55 -12.70 4.69
C GLY A 84 -1.74 -12.67 3.17
N SER A 85 -2.48 -13.63 2.65
CA SER A 85 -2.91 -13.62 1.24
C SER A 85 -4.41 -13.89 1.16
N PRO A 86 -5.23 -12.83 0.97
CA PRO A 86 -6.66 -12.96 0.79
C PRO A 86 -7.02 -13.83 -0.40
N VAL A 87 -7.97 -14.73 -0.17
CA VAL A 87 -8.61 -15.56 -1.20
C VAL A 87 -10.12 -15.62 -0.90
N GLY A 88 -10.79 -16.78 -1.03
CA GLY A 88 -12.25 -16.90 -0.90
C GLY A 88 -12.88 -16.23 0.33
N VAL A 89 -14.05 -15.63 0.09
CA VAL A 89 -14.89 -14.91 1.04
C VAL A 89 -16.33 -15.41 0.90
N CYS A 90 -16.91 -15.90 1.99
CA CYS A 90 -18.28 -16.41 1.97
C CYS A 90 -18.98 -16.24 3.32
N PHE A 91 -20.20 -15.73 3.35
CA PHE A 91 -21.06 -15.72 4.53
C PHE A 91 -21.54 -17.13 4.88
N GLY A 92 -21.67 -17.39 6.18
CA GLY A 92 -22.21 -18.66 6.70
C GLY A 92 -23.71 -18.87 6.45
N THR A 93 -24.38 -17.96 5.77
CA THR A 93 -25.84 -18.00 5.54
C THR A 93 -26.21 -19.30 4.81
N GLY A 94 -27.18 -20.03 5.36
CA GLY A 94 -27.63 -21.32 4.80
C GLY A 94 -26.84 -22.53 5.28
N THR A 95 -25.78 -22.36 6.08
CA THR A 95 -25.13 -23.48 6.77
C THR A 95 -26.01 -24.02 7.91
N ASN A 96 -25.78 -25.27 8.30
CA ASN A 96 -26.31 -25.88 9.52
C ASN A 96 -25.48 -25.52 10.77
N PHE A 97 -24.65 -24.49 10.69
CA PHE A 97 -23.83 -24.04 11.82
C PHE A 97 -24.71 -23.32 12.87
N PRO A 98 -24.21 -23.07 14.09
CA PRO A 98 -24.88 -22.20 15.05
C PRO A 98 -25.21 -20.83 14.45
N GLU A 99 -26.28 -20.17 14.93
CA GLU A 99 -26.74 -18.88 14.39
C GLU A 99 -25.62 -17.82 14.33
N ARG A 100 -24.74 -17.80 15.35
CA ARG A 100 -23.58 -16.91 15.39
C ARG A 100 -22.71 -17.05 14.14
N ASP A 101 -22.39 -18.28 13.77
CA ASP A 101 -21.49 -18.59 12.66
C ASP A 101 -22.21 -18.49 11.31
N GLN A 102 -23.54 -18.65 11.28
CA GLN A 102 -24.33 -18.36 10.07
C GLN A 102 -24.26 -16.88 9.67
N LYS A 103 -24.14 -15.97 10.65
CA LYS A 103 -24.01 -14.52 10.42
C LYS A 103 -22.57 -14.07 10.20
N ALA A 104 -21.60 -14.97 10.38
CA ALA A 104 -20.19 -14.65 10.21
C ALA A 104 -19.78 -14.63 8.73
N LEU A 105 -18.84 -13.76 8.40
CA LEU A 105 -18.15 -13.76 7.12
C LEU A 105 -16.90 -14.64 7.23
N PHE A 106 -16.82 -15.72 6.46
CA PHE A 106 -15.67 -16.62 6.45
C PHE A 106 -14.68 -16.18 5.37
N ILE A 107 -13.49 -15.78 5.80
CA ILE A 107 -12.41 -15.36 4.91
C ILE A 107 -11.26 -16.37 4.95
N CYS A 108 -10.63 -16.61 3.81
CA CYS A 108 -9.56 -17.57 3.67
C CYS A 108 -8.19 -16.89 3.48
N ASP A 109 -7.15 -17.40 4.15
CA ASP A 109 -5.75 -16.98 3.98
C ASP A 109 -4.90 -18.11 3.39
N TRP A 110 -4.39 -17.89 2.17
CA TRP A 110 -3.53 -18.84 1.47
C TRP A 110 -2.15 -18.98 2.11
N THR A 111 -1.57 -17.89 2.62
CA THR A 111 -0.19 -17.82 3.10
C THR A 111 -0.03 -18.55 4.44
N PHE A 112 -0.92 -18.28 5.39
CA PHE A 112 -0.84 -18.85 6.75
C PHE A 112 -1.75 -20.04 6.98
N GLY A 113 -2.59 -20.38 6.00
CA GLY A 113 -3.46 -21.55 6.01
C GLY A 113 -4.51 -21.52 7.12
N THR A 114 -5.13 -20.35 7.25
CA THR A 114 -6.15 -20.06 8.27
C THR A 114 -7.41 -19.58 7.59
N MET A 115 -8.54 -20.14 8.00
CA MET A 115 -9.86 -19.55 7.73
C MET A 115 -10.30 -18.81 8.98
N TYR A 116 -10.66 -17.54 8.83
CA TYR A 116 -11.19 -16.72 9.91
C TYR A 116 -12.71 -16.59 9.76
N ALA A 117 -13.42 -16.63 10.88
CA ALA A 117 -14.80 -16.18 10.98
C ALA A 117 -14.81 -14.74 11.49
N ILE A 118 -15.36 -13.83 10.71
CA ILE A 118 -15.50 -12.42 11.05
C ILE A 118 -16.92 -12.19 11.58
N HIS A 119 -17.01 -11.93 12.87
CA HIS A 119 -18.27 -11.69 13.58
C HIS A 119 -18.53 -10.20 13.63
N MET A 120 -19.63 -9.76 13.00
CA MET A 120 -19.97 -8.35 12.86
C MET A 120 -21.16 -7.98 13.74
N GLN A 121 -21.19 -6.73 14.19
CA GLN A 121 -22.29 -6.13 14.93
C GLN A 121 -22.62 -4.76 14.34
N PRO A 122 -23.91 -4.45 14.08
CA PRO A 122 -24.34 -3.12 13.71
C PRO A 122 -23.81 -2.04 14.66
N HIS A 123 -23.26 -0.97 14.09
CA HIS A 123 -22.78 0.20 14.83
C HIS A 123 -22.90 1.44 13.96
N GLY A 124 -23.83 2.33 14.33
CA GLY A 124 -24.12 3.51 13.52
C GLY A 124 -24.72 3.13 12.16
N ALA A 125 -24.26 3.78 11.09
CA ALA A 125 -24.65 3.46 9.71
C ALA A 125 -23.77 2.36 9.06
N SER A 126 -22.94 1.67 9.84
CA SER A 126 -22.07 0.56 9.42
C SER A 126 -21.97 -0.51 10.51
N TYR A 127 -20.87 -1.27 10.55
CA TYR A 127 -20.65 -2.39 11.46
C TYR A 127 -19.33 -2.19 12.21
N THR A 128 -19.21 -2.86 13.34
CA THR A 128 -17.93 -3.20 13.98
C THR A 128 -17.73 -4.71 13.86
N ALA A 129 -16.48 -5.18 13.91
CA ALA A 129 -16.22 -6.62 13.80
C ALA A 129 -15.13 -7.12 14.74
N THR A 130 -15.17 -8.42 14.97
CA THR A 130 -14.11 -9.19 15.63
C THR A 130 -13.77 -10.39 14.76
N LYS A 131 -12.49 -10.79 14.75
CA LYS A 131 -12.03 -11.97 14.04
C LYS A 131 -11.84 -13.14 15.01
N GLU A 132 -12.22 -14.33 14.57
CA GLU A 132 -11.98 -15.61 15.25
C GLU A 132 -11.27 -16.54 14.27
N GLU A 133 -10.22 -17.23 14.72
CA GLU A 133 -9.68 -18.36 13.96
C GLU A 133 -10.71 -19.49 13.94
N PHE A 134 -11.29 -19.78 12.78
CA PHE A 134 -12.32 -20.80 12.65
C PHE A 134 -11.71 -22.19 12.43
N LEU A 135 -10.75 -22.29 11.51
CA LEU A 135 -9.93 -23.48 11.32
C LEU A 135 -8.55 -23.10 10.76
N SER A 136 -7.55 -23.90 11.09
CA SER A 136 -6.19 -23.73 10.58
C SER A 136 -5.45 -25.07 10.50
N ARG A 137 -4.46 -25.15 9.61
CA ARG A 137 -3.48 -26.25 9.55
C ARG A 137 -2.22 -25.76 8.82
N SER A 138 -1.06 -26.33 9.15
CA SER A 138 0.19 -26.07 8.44
C SER A 138 0.67 -27.31 7.66
N PRO A 139 0.77 -27.25 6.31
CA PRO A 139 0.20 -26.25 5.42
C PRO A 139 -1.31 -26.51 5.18
N LEU A 140 -2.07 -25.44 4.93
CA LEU A 140 -3.47 -25.50 4.47
C LEU A 140 -3.72 -24.32 3.51
N PRO A 141 -3.12 -24.30 2.31
CA PRO A 141 -3.18 -23.16 1.40
C PRO A 141 -4.60 -23.00 0.82
N LEU A 142 -5.49 -22.39 1.59
CA LEU A 142 -6.89 -22.16 1.25
C LEU A 142 -6.98 -21.34 -0.04
N THR A 143 -7.93 -21.69 -0.91
CA THR A 143 -8.15 -20.98 -2.18
C THR A 143 -9.55 -20.43 -2.32
N ASP A 144 -10.57 -21.16 -1.89
CA ASP A 144 -11.97 -20.69 -2.01
C ASP A 144 -12.88 -21.42 -1.03
N ASN A 145 -14.02 -20.83 -0.66
CA ASN A 145 -15.05 -21.43 0.18
C ASN A 145 -16.48 -21.14 -0.33
N ALA A 146 -17.42 -22.04 -0.03
CA ALA A 146 -18.83 -21.88 -0.39
C ALA A 146 -19.76 -22.70 0.52
N VAL A 147 -21.00 -22.25 0.67
CA VAL A 147 -22.05 -23.02 1.35
C VAL A 147 -22.74 -23.96 0.35
N GLY A 148 -22.74 -25.26 0.66
CA GLY A 148 -23.40 -26.27 -0.16
C GLY A 148 -24.90 -26.40 0.16
N PRO A 149 -25.68 -27.02 -0.74
CA PRO A 149 -27.13 -27.19 -0.58
C PRO A 149 -27.51 -28.14 0.58
N ASP A 150 -26.56 -28.89 1.10
CA ASP A 150 -26.70 -29.73 2.30
C ASP A 150 -26.47 -28.96 3.61
N GLY A 151 -26.23 -27.65 3.53
CA GLY A 151 -25.92 -26.77 4.65
C GLY A 151 -24.53 -27.02 5.26
N ALA A 152 -23.62 -27.66 4.53
CA ALA A 152 -22.22 -27.75 4.90
C ALA A 152 -21.42 -26.63 4.24
N MET A 153 -20.32 -26.20 4.86
CA MET A 153 -19.35 -25.34 4.19
C MET A 153 -18.31 -26.19 3.47
N TYR A 154 -18.01 -25.85 2.24
CA TYR A 154 -16.96 -26.47 1.44
C TYR A 154 -15.82 -25.48 1.27
N PHE A 155 -14.59 -25.97 1.29
CA PHE A 155 -13.44 -25.15 0.92
C PHE A 155 -12.41 -25.95 0.15
N THR A 156 -11.69 -25.26 -0.72
CA THR A 156 -10.61 -25.83 -1.52
C THR A 156 -9.25 -25.38 -0.99
N VAL A 157 -8.25 -26.22 -1.22
CA VAL A 157 -6.85 -25.87 -1.01
C VAL A 157 -6.05 -26.15 -2.27
N GLY A 158 -4.91 -25.48 -2.44
CA GLY A 158 -3.95 -25.78 -3.50
C GLY A 158 -3.24 -24.54 -4.03
N GLY A 159 -3.00 -24.53 -5.35
CA GLY A 159 -2.31 -23.45 -6.03
C GLY A 159 -0.79 -23.63 -6.09
N ARG A 160 -0.13 -22.95 -7.02
CA ARG A 160 1.35 -22.99 -7.22
C ARG A 160 1.95 -24.40 -7.31
N GLY A 161 1.20 -25.35 -7.88
CA GLY A 161 1.63 -26.74 -8.05
C GLY A 161 1.59 -27.61 -6.79
N THR A 162 0.98 -27.14 -5.70
CA THR A 162 0.73 -27.97 -4.51
C THR A 162 -0.47 -28.89 -4.73
N GLN A 163 -0.59 -29.92 -3.89
CA GLN A 163 -1.74 -30.81 -3.90
C GLN A 163 -3.03 -30.02 -3.71
N SER A 164 -4.03 -30.29 -4.56
CA SER A 164 -5.38 -29.77 -4.41
C SER A 164 -6.28 -30.76 -3.68
N GLU A 165 -7.11 -30.25 -2.78
CA GLU A 165 -8.09 -31.04 -2.02
C GLU A 165 -9.38 -30.22 -1.83
N LEU A 166 -10.51 -30.92 -1.69
CA LEU A 166 -11.80 -30.34 -1.33
C LEU A 166 -12.20 -30.85 0.04
N TYR A 167 -12.48 -29.94 0.95
CA TYR A 167 -12.93 -30.23 2.29
C TYR A 167 -14.42 -29.92 2.45
N ARG A 168 -15.10 -30.71 3.28
CA ARG A 168 -16.49 -30.50 3.70
C ARG A 168 -16.53 -30.35 5.22
N VAL A 169 -16.97 -29.19 5.69
CA VAL A 169 -17.11 -28.82 7.10
C VAL A 169 -18.57 -28.90 7.49
N ARG A 170 -18.87 -29.71 8.51
CA ARG A 170 -20.24 -29.93 9.01
C ARG A 170 -20.29 -29.70 10.52
N TYR A 171 -21.38 -29.09 10.98
CA TYR A 171 -21.69 -29.06 12.40
C TYR A 171 -22.17 -30.45 12.86
N ILE A 172 -21.70 -30.91 14.02
CA ILE A 172 -22.04 -32.21 14.60
C ILE A 172 -22.86 -32.09 15.91
N GLY A 173 -23.27 -30.87 16.28
CA GLY A 173 -24.18 -30.63 17.40
C GLY A 173 -25.63 -30.98 17.06
N LYS A 174 -26.55 -30.83 18.03
CA LYS A 174 -27.95 -31.27 17.89
C LYS A 174 -28.70 -30.44 16.84
N GLU A 175 -29.33 -31.10 15.87
CA GLU A 175 -29.95 -30.50 14.67
C GLU A 175 -31.08 -29.49 14.93
N ASN A 176 -31.80 -29.57 16.06
CA ASN A 176 -33.03 -28.82 16.27
C ASN A 176 -32.85 -27.42 16.89
N GLU A 177 -31.64 -27.03 17.32
CA GLU A 177 -31.43 -25.74 17.98
C GLU A 177 -31.02 -24.61 17.01
N HIS A 178 -30.59 -24.93 15.78
CA HIS A 178 -29.96 -23.93 14.88
C HIS A 178 -30.45 -23.97 13.42
N ARG A 179 -31.46 -24.75 13.07
CA ARG A 179 -32.11 -24.76 11.74
C ARG A 179 -33.07 -23.57 11.53
N GLY A 180 -32.67 -22.37 11.93
CA GLY A 180 -33.33 -21.14 11.54
C GLY A 180 -32.44 -20.43 10.54
N ILE A 181 -33.00 -19.97 9.41
CA ILE A 181 -32.34 -18.92 8.62
C ILE A 181 -32.00 -17.81 9.61
N ALA A 182 -30.73 -17.39 9.67
CA ALA A 182 -30.30 -16.24 10.45
C ALA A 182 -31.33 -15.11 10.27
N LYS A 183 -32.01 -14.73 11.35
CA LYS A 183 -32.95 -13.60 11.30
C LYS A 183 -32.17 -12.35 10.89
N GLU A 184 -32.79 -11.52 10.05
CA GLU A 184 -32.27 -10.21 9.64
C GLU A 184 -31.66 -9.46 10.84
N SER A 185 -30.53 -8.80 10.60
CA SER A 185 -29.89 -8.04 11.65
C SER A 185 -30.76 -6.84 12.01
N GLN A 186 -30.82 -6.48 13.29
CA GLN A 186 -31.36 -5.18 13.69
C GLN A 186 -30.28 -4.11 13.44
N PHE A 187 -29.85 -3.97 12.18
CA PHE A 187 -29.09 -2.82 11.72
C PHE A 187 -29.82 -1.57 12.21
N ASP A 188 -29.14 -0.53 12.69
CA ASP A 188 -29.84 0.68 13.16
C ASP A 188 -30.54 1.29 11.95
N GLN A 189 -31.79 0.87 11.74
CA GLN A 189 -32.55 1.09 10.51
C GLN A 189 -32.62 2.59 10.24
N LYS A 190 -32.60 3.42 11.27
CA LYS A 190 -32.68 4.86 11.08
C LYS A 190 -31.39 5.44 10.49
N LEU A 191 -30.23 5.09 11.04
CA LEU A 191 -28.94 5.65 10.57
C LEU A 191 -28.51 5.04 9.24
N SER A 192 -28.73 3.75 9.04
CA SER A 192 -28.45 3.10 7.77
C SER A 192 -29.33 3.61 6.65
N MET A 193 -30.63 3.82 6.89
CA MET A 193 -31.52 4.42 5.88
C MET A 193 -31.10 5.84 5.52
N ILE A 194 -30.54 6.63 6.45
CA ILE A 194 -29.98 7.95 6.14
C ILE A 194 -28.79 7.80 5.18
N ARG A 195 -27.83 6.92 5.48
CA ARG A 195 -26.69 6.65 4.60
C ARG A 195 -27.16 6.17 3.23
N GLN A 196 -27.97 5.12 3.18
CA GLN A 196 -28.46 4.52 1.93
C GLN A 196 -29.26 5.53 1.09
N HIS A 197 -30.03 6.43 1.71
CA HIS A 197 -30.69 7.51 1.00
C HIS A 197 -29.69 8.49 0.37
N LEU A 198 -28.64 8.90 1.10
CA LEU A 198 -27.58 9.75 0.55
C LEU A 198 -26.84 9.05 -0.60
N GLU A 199 -26.60 7.74 -0.49
CA GLU A 199 -25.94 6.93 -1.51
C GLU A 199 -26.73 6.86 -2.82
N THR A 200 -28.05 7.08 -2.81
CA THR A 200 -28.83 7.18 -4.05
C THR A 200 -28.41 8.37 -4.92
N PHE A 201 -27.76 9.39 -4.35
CA PHE A 201 -27.25 10.57 -5.06
C PHE A 201 -25.78 10.45 -5.47
N HIS A 202 -25.17 9.26 -5.33
CA HIS A 202 -23.81 9.01 -5.82
C HIS A 202 -23.77 8.72 -7.33
N ALA A 203 -24.92 8.44 -7.95
CA ALA A 203 -25.04 8.32 -9.40
C ALA A 203 -25.26 9.71 -10.02
N SER A 204 -24.59 10.00 -11.13
CA SER A 204 -24.66 11.30 -11.84
C SER A 204 -26.07 11.69 -12.30
N ASP A 205 -26.96 10.70 -12.44
CA ASP A 205 -28.27 10.88 -13.06
C ASP A 205 -29.36 11.25 -12.04
N ASN A 206 -29.04 11.19 -10.73
CA ASN A 206 -29.98 11.49 -9.65
C ASN A 206 -29.70 12.88 -9.06
N GLU A 207 -30.48 13.88 -9.48
CA GLU A 207 -30.39 15.23 -8.92
C GLU A 207 -31.06 15.35 -7.54
N MET A 208 -30.33 15.92 -6.58
CA MET A 208 -30.89 16.37 -5.30
C MET A 208 -31.79 17.60 -5.46
N SER A 209 -32.95 17.60 -4.81
CA SER A 209 -33.70 18.83 -4.54
C SER A 209 -32.92 19.76 -3.61
N GLU A 210 -33.28 21.05 -3.58
CA GLU A 210 -32.67 22.03 -2.67
C GLU A 210 -32.79 21.61 -1.19
N SER A 211 -33.91 21.00 -0.82
CA SER A 211 -34.13 20.48 0.54
C SER A 211 -33.20 19.29 0.86
N GLU A 212 -33.01 18.38 -0.09
CA GLU A 212 -32.08 17.24 0.08
C GLU A 212 -30.64 17.70 0.14
N MET A 213 -30.27 18.68 -0.67
CA MET A 213 -28.93 19.28 -0.66
C MET A 213 -28.62 19.95 0.68
N MET A 214 -29.56 20.74 1.23
CA MET A 214 -29.38 21.35 2.55
C MET A 214 -29.32 20.31 3.68
N LYS A 215 -30.04 19.18 3.55
CA LYS A 215 -29.88 18.05 4.47
C LYS A 215 -28.50 17.41 4.34
N ALA A 216 -28.01 17.16 3.13
CA ALA A 216 -26.68 16.62 2.90
C ALA A 216 -25.59 17.54 3.50
N VAL A 217 -25.69 18.85 3.29
CA VAL A 217 -24.83 19.85 3.95
C VAL A 217 -24.87 19.71 5.47
N ASN A 218 -26.06 19.60 6.06
CA ASN A 218 -26.20 19.40 7.51
C ASN A 218 -25.67 18.03 7.98
N TYR A 219 -25.66 17.00 7.14
CA TYR A 219 -25.11 15.68 7.49
C TYR A 219 -23.57 15.66 7.48
N LEU A 220 -22.89 16.65 6.91
CA LEU A 220 -21.43 16.80 7.02
C LEU A 220 -20.93 17.01 8.46
N GLN A 221 -21.81 17.39 9.38
CA GLN A 221 -21.52 17.54 10.82
C GLN A 221 -22.15 16.43 11.68
N HIS A 222 -22.60 15.34 11.06
CA HIS A 222 -23.19 14.22 11.78
C HIS A 222 -22.12 13.47 12.60
N GLU A 223 -22.48 12.92 13.75
CA GLU A 223 -21.53 12.19 14.63
C GLU A 223 -21.02 10.90 13.97
N ASP A 224 -21.91 10.21 13.25
CA ASP A 224 -21.58 9.04 12.44
C ASP A 224 -20.76 9.39 11.19
N ARG A 225 -19.58 8.80 11.07
CA ARG A 225 -18.62 9.04 9.99
C ARG A 225 -19.11 8.54 8.63
N PHE A 226 -19.83 7.42 8.56
CA PHE A 226 -20.34 6.89 7.30
C PHE A 226 -21.45 7.79 6.74
N ILE A 227 -22.26 8.40 7.60
CA ILE A 227 -23.23 9.43 7.19
C ILE A 227 -22.50 10.69 6.68
N ARG A 228 -21.48 11.19 7.39
CA ARG A 228 -20.68 12.34 6.90
C ARG A 228 -20.05 12.05 5.54
N TYR A 229 -19.47 10.86 5.38
CA TYR A 229 -18.81 10.44 4.15
C TYR A 229 -19.82 10.35 2.98
N ALA A 230 -20.94 9.65 3.16
CA ALA A 230 -21.98 9.54 2.12
C ALA A 230 -22.56 10.92 1.76
N ALA A 231 -22.79 11.80 2.75
CA ALA A 231 -23.25 13.15 2.49
C ALA A 231 -22.24 13.96 1.65
N ARG A 232 -20.94 13.84 1.94
CA ARG A 232 -19.89 14.48 1.15
C ARG A 232 -19.86 13.93 -0.27
N ILE A 233 -19.88 12.62 -0.45
CA ILE A 233 -19.88 12.02 -1.79
C ILE A 233 -21.11 12.44 -2.59
N ALA A 234 -22.31 12.45 -1.99
CA ALA A 234 -23.52 12.96 -2.64
C ALA A 234 -23.36 14.41 -3.14
N LEU A 235 -22.82 15.30 -2.29
CA LEU A 235 -22.53 16.70 -2.68
C LEU A 235 -21.45 16.79 -3.77
N GLU A 236 -20.42 15.94 -3.72
CA GLU A 236 -19.34 15.91 -4.71
C GLU A 236 -19.84 15.52 -6.12
N HIS A 237 -20.96 14.81 -6.23
CA HIS A 237 -21.61 14.48 -7.50
C HIS A 237 -22.52 15.61 -8.04
N HIS A 238 -22.57 16.76 -7.37
CA HIS A 238 -23.40 17.90 -7.73
C HIS A 238 -22.56 19.17 -7.96
N PRO A 239 -23.00 20.08 -8.86
CA PRO A 239 -22.27 21.31 -9.13
C PRO A 239 -21.98 22.13 -7.86
N VAL A 240 -20.72 22.53 -7.71
CA VAL A 240 -20.18 23.24 -6.53
C VAL A 240 -20.98 24.49 -6.20
N GLU A 241 -21.47 25.21 -7.21
CA GLU A 241 -22.24 26.45 -7.06
C GLU A 241 -23.54 26.25 -6.28
N LYS A 242 -24.10 25.03 -6.29
CA LYS A 242 -25.36 24.72 -5.58
C LYS A 242 -25.17 24.62 -4.05
N TRP A 243 -23.97 24.30 -3.56
CA TRP A 243 -23.74 23.99 -2.14
C TRP A 243 -22.56 24.72 -1.48
N ALA A 244 -21.62 25.29 -2.22
CA ALA A 244 -20.44 25.96 -1.65
C ALA A 244 -20.78 27.09 -0.67
N SER A 245 -21.80 27.92 -0.98
CA SER A 245 -22.21 28.99 -0.09
C SER A 245 -22.77 28.48 1.24
N ALA A 246 -23.41 27.31 1.25
CA ALA A 246 -23.93 26.71 2.48
C ALA A 246 -22.81 26.21 3.40
N ILE A 247 -21.66 25.83 2.84
CA ILE A 247 -20.46 25.47 3.61
C ILE A 247 -19.73 26.71 4.12
N LEU A 248 -19.51 27.69 3.24
CA LEU A 248 -18.68 28.86 3.53
C LEU A 248 -19.38 29.90 4.41
N ASN A 249 -20.69 30.04 4.27
CA ASN A 249 -21.48 31.09 4.92
C ASN A 249 -22.58 30.52 5.84
N GLY A 250 -22.69 29.19 5.95
CA GLY A 250 -23.71 28.53 6.77
C GLY A 250 -23.34 28.45 8.24
N ASP A 251 -24.34 28.15 9.07
CA ASP A 251 -24.17 27.88 10.51
C ASP A 251 -23.82 26.40 10.73
N LEU A 252 -22.57 26.04 10.44
CA LEU A 252 -22.03 24.70 10.63
C LEU A 252 -21.04 24.67 11.79
N LYS A 253 -21.04 23.55 12.53
CA LYS A 253 -19.97 23.21 13.48
C LYS A 253 -18.65 22.98 12.72
N SER A 254 -17.54 23.01 13.46
CA SER A 254 -16.19 22.77 12.90
C SER A 254 -16.12 21.50 12.05
N THR A 255 -16.68 20.38 12.50
CA THR A 255 -16.75 19.12 11.73
C THR A 255 -17.42 19.30 10.36
N GLY A 256 -18.53 20.05 10.30
CA GLY A 256 -19.26 20.32 9.05
C GLY A 256 -18.48 21.21 8.10
N VAL A 257 -17.85 22.26 8.62
CA VAL A 257 -16.97 23.14 7.83
C VAL A 257 -15.80 22.34 7.25
N ILE A 258 -15.12 21.53 8.07
CA ILE A 258 -13.98 20.71 7.65
C ILE A 258 -14.38 19.74 6.53
N ASN A 259 -15.44 18.95 6.73
CA ASN A 259 -15.88 17.96 5.74
C ASN A 259 -16.43 18.62 4.45
N GLY A 260 -17.07 19.78 4.58
CA GLY A 260 -17.48 20.59 3.44
C GLY A 260 -16.29 21.12 2.64
N VAL A 261 -15.27 21.65 3.33
CA VAL A 261 -14.02 22.11 2.68
C VAL A 261 -13.28 20.96 2.01
N VAL A 262 -13.27 19.75 2.58
CA VAL A 262 -12.73 18.55 1.93
C VAL A 262 -13.43 18.30 0.59
N GLY A 263 -14.76 18.36 0.54
CA GLY A 263 -15.51 18.23 -0.71
C GLY A 263 -15.19 19.37 -1.70
N LEU A 264 -15.14 20.62 -1.21
CA LEU A 264 -14.87 21.80 -2.05
C LEU A 264 -13.45 21.80 -2.62
N ALA A 265 -12.46 21.30 -1.88
CA ALA A 265 -11.10 21.15 -2.37
C ALA A 265 -11.00 20.08 -3.48
N ARG A 266 -11.90 19.10 -3.49
CA ARG A 266 -11.91 18.02 -4.50
C ARG A 266 -12.63 18.40 -5.78
N GLN A 267 -13.70 19.20 -5.68
CA GLN A 267 -14.58 19.53 -6.81
C GLN A 267 -14.45 20.99 -7.29
N GLY A 268 -13.95 21.88 -6.43
CA GLY A 268 -13.78 23.29 -6.74
C GLY A 268 -12.58 23.57 -7.66
N ASN A 269 -12.45 24.83 -8.04
CA ASN A 269 -11.32 25.34 -8.83
C ASN A 269 -10.42 26.27 -8.00
N ALA A 270 -9.30 26.72 -8.56
CA ALA A 270 -8.36 27.59 -7.84
C ALA A 270 -8.99 28.90 -7.31
N GLY A 271 -10.09 29.38 -7.89
CA GLY A 271 -10.75 30.64 -7.50
C GLY A 271 -11.42 30.62 -6.13
N ILE A 272 -11.74 29.45 -5.58
CA ILE A 272 -12.35 29.29 -4.25
C ILE A 272 -11.30 29.13 -3.13
N GLN A 273 -10.02 28.96 -3.47
CA GLN A 273 -8.97 28.63 -2.50
C GLN A 273 -8.93 29.60 -1.30
N THR A 274 -8.94 30.91 -1.55
CA THR A 274 -8.88 31.92 -0.47
C THR A 274 -10.03 31.76 0.52
N GLN A 275 -11.24 31.47 0.05
CA GLN A 275 -12.40 31.25 0.91
C GLN A 275 -12.27 29.98 1.76
N LEU A 276 -11.67 28.92 1.21
CA LEU A 276 -11.38 27.70 1.97
C LEU A 276 -10.30 27.96 3.04
N ILE A 277 -9.24 28.71 2.70
CA ILE A 277 -8.20 29.08 3.65
C ILE A 277 -8.82 29.89 4.81
N ASP A 278 -9.65 30.88 4.52
CA ASP A 278 -10.30 31.70 5.54
C ASP A 278 -11.24 30.86 6.43
N ALA A 279 -12.02 29.95 5.84
CA ALA A 279 -12.89 29.04 6.56
C ALA A 279 -12.10 28.14 7.53
N LEU A 280 -11.01 27.53 7.07
CA LEU A 280 -10.16 26.67 7.92
C LEU A 280 -9.37 27.47 8.96
N ASP A 281 -8.88 28.66 8.63
CA ASP A 281 -8.12 29.50 9.57
C ASP A 281 -9.00 30.06 10.69
N SER A 282 -10.31 30.16 10.49
CA SER A 282 -11.27 30.56 11.53
C SER A 282 -11.42 29.52 12.66
N LEU A 283 -11.03 28.26 12.42
CA LEU A 283 -11.26 27.17 13.37
C LEU A 283 -10.23 27.16 14.51
N PRO A 284 -10.66 27.05 15.78
CA PRO A 284 -9.76 27.07 16.94
C PRO A 284 -9.11 25.69 17.16
N PHE A 285 -8.02 25.39 16.45
CA PHE A 285 -7.37 24.06 16.45
C PHE A 285 -7.20 23.42 17.85
N GLY A 286 -6.79 24.18 18.86
CA GLY A 286 -6.58 23.68 20.22
C GLY A 286 -7.86 23.32 21.01
N GLU A 287 -9.02 23.75 20.54
CA GLU A 287 -10.33 23.47 21.15
C GLU A 287 -11.10 22.36 20.42
N LEU A 288 -10.60 21.92 19.26
CA LEU A 288 -11.21 20.87 18.46
C LEU A 288 -11.03 19.49 19.11
N SER A 289 -11.94 18.57 18.81
CA SER A 289 -11.75 17.15 19.11
C SER A 289 -10.52 16.62 18.36
N THR A 290 -9.88 15.57 18.88
CA THR A 290 -8.74 14.90 18.23
C THR A 290 -9.08 14.49 16.78
N THR A 291 -10.29 14.00 16.55
CA THR A 291 -10.78 13.66 15.21
C THR A 291 -10.86 14.88 14.31
N ASP A 292 -11.49 15.97 14.77
CA ASP A 292 -11.59 17.21 13.99
C ASP A 292 -10.22 17.85 13.74
N GLN A 293 -9.26 17.71 14.66
CA GLN A 293 -7.88 18.15 14.45
C GLN A 293 -7.24 17.39 13.27
N LEU A 294 -7.36 16.06 13.23
CA LEU A 294 -6.85 15.25 12.12
C LEU A 294 -7.56 15.57 10.80
N GLU A 295 -8.89 15.67 10.82
CA GLU A 295 -9.69 16.00 9.64
C GLU A 295 -9.34 17.42 9.12
N LEU A 296 -9.11 18.40 10.00
CA LEU A 296 -8.65 19.75 9.65
C LEU A 296 -7.27 19.75 9.00
N LEU A 297 -6.30 19.01 9.56
CA LEU A 297 -4.96 18.90 8.96
C LEU A 297 -5.04 18.24 7.57
N ARG A 298 -5.92 17.26 7.37
CA ARG A 298 -6.18 16.71 6.03
C ARG A 298 -6.85 17.72 5.10
N ALA A 299 -7.79 18.53 5.58
CA ALA A 299 -8.41 19.58 4.77
C ALA A 299 -7.37 20.59 4.27
N TRP A 300 -6.43 21.03 5.11
CA TRP A 300 -5.30 21.87 4.68
C TRP A 300 -4.48 21.23 3.57
N GLN A 301 -4.13 19.94 3.71
CA GLN A 301 -3.37 19.22 2.69
C GLN A 301 -4.12 19.18 1.36
N LEU A 302 -5.41 18.90 1.37
CA LEU A 302 -6.22 18.83 0.16
C LEU A 302 -6.36 20.19 -0.53
N VAL A 303 -6.61 21.26 0.23
CA VAL A 303 -6.69 22.63 -0.31
C VAL A 303 -5.42 22.95 -1.10
N PHE A 304 -4.24 22.67 -0.54
CA PHE A 304 -2.99 23.00 -1.22
C PHE A 304 -2.60 22.02 -2.33
N ALA A 305 -2.89 20.72 -2.15
CA ALA A 305 -2.59 19.70 -3.16
C ALA A 305 -3.47 19.84 -4.41
N ARG A 306 -4.70 20.33 -4.26
CA ARG A 306 -5.67 20.42 -5.37
C ARG A 306 -5.79 21.83 -5.96
N LEU A 307 -5.71 22.87 -5.13
CA LEU A 307 -5.97 24.25 -5.56
C LEU A 307 -4.69 25.09 -5.67
N GLY A 308 -3.51 24.48 -5.45
CA GLY A 308 -2.20 25.12 -5.58
C GLY A 308 -1.60 25.56 -4.24
N PRO A 309 -0.33 25.99 -4.23
CA PRO A 309 0.35 26.40 -3.01
C PRO A 309 -0.20 27.72 -2.45
N PRO A 310 -0.12 27.94 -1.12
CA PRO A 310 -0.44 29.24 -0.52
C PRO A 310 0.65 30.28 -0.84
N SER A 311 0.37 31.56 -0.58
CA SER A 311 1.39 32.62 -0.61
C SER A 311 2.42 32.42 0.51
N GLU A 312 3.65 32.93 0.33
CA GLU A 312 4.71 32.85 1.36
C GLU A 312 4.29 33.49 2.69
N GLU A 313 3.53 34.60 2.64
CA GLU A 313 2.97 35.24 3.84
C GLU A 313 1.99 34.30 4.58
N MET A 314 1.15 33.61 3.83
CA MET A 314 0.21 32.64 4.41
C MET A 314 0.94 31.40 4.95
N GLU A 315 1.97 30.90 4.25
CA GLU A 315 2.84 29.83 4.76
C GLU A 315 3.42 30.21 6.14
N GLN A 316 4.01 31.40 6.26
CA GLN A 316 4.61 31.87 7.50
C GLN A 316 3.56 32.05 8.62
N LYS A 317 2.38 32.58 8.29
CA LYS A 317 1.26 32.73 9.23
C LYS A 317 0.81 31.36 9.77
N LEU A 318 0.59 30.40 8.88
CA LEU A 318 0.15 29.05 9.26
C LEU A 318 1.25 28.31 10.03
N ALA A 319 2.50 28.40 9.59
CA ALA A 319 3.64 27.85 10.32
C ALA A 319 3.68 28.39 11.76
N ALA A 320 3.60 29.71 11.96
CA ALA A 320 3.61 30.31 13.29
C ALA A 320 2.41 29.88 14.16
N LYS A 321 1.23 29.69 13.56
CA LYS A 321 0.01 29.25 14.25
C LYS A 321 0.10 27.80 14.71
N TYR A 322 0.60 26.89 13.87
CA TYR A 322 0.59 25.45 14.14
C TYR A 322 1.87 24.94 14.81
N ASP A 323 2.99 25.65 14.69
CA ASP A 323 4.27 25.24 15.27
C ASP A 323 4.20 24.94 16.78
N PRO A 324 3.50 25.73 17.63
CA PRO A 324 3.38 25.44 19.06
C PRO A 324 2.68 24.12 19.40
N TYR A 325 1.88 23.56 18.49
CA TYR A 325 1.19 22.28 18.70
C TYR A 325 2.08 21.07 18.44
N PHE A 326 3.26 21.25 17.82
CA PHE A 326 4.21 20.17 17.57
C PHE A 326 5.43 20.25 18.50
N PRO A 327 5.86 19.12 19.11
CA PRO A 327 5.23 17.80 19.07
C PRO A 327 4.09 17.65 20.09
N VAL A 328 3.03 16.95 19.70
CA VAL A 328 1.91 16.57 20.56
C VAL A 328 2.37 15.52 21.57
N ARG A 329 1.91 15.65 22.82
CA ARG A 329 2.14 14.72 23.93
C ARG A 329 0.84 14.06 24.35
N GLN A 330 0.93 12.85 24.94
CA GLN A 330 -0.25 12.09 25.41
C GLN A 330 -1.16 12.89 26.36
N THR A 331 -0.60 13.79 27.16
CA THR A 331 -1.38 14.66 28.08
C THR A 331 -2.28 15.66 27.37
N GLN A 332 -2.11 15.85 26.05
CA GLN A 332 -2.85 16.81 25.23
C GLN A 332 -3.95 16.15 24.39
N VAL A 333 -4.06 14.81 24.41
CA VAL A 333 -5.06 14.06 23.66
C VAL A 333 -6.02 13.42 24.67
N SER A 334 -7.32 13.58 24.46
CA SER A 334 -8.33 12.89 25.26
C SER A 334 -8.08 11.39 25.19
N SER A 335 -8.17 10.70 26.34
CA SER A 335 -8.03 9.25 26.43
C SER A 335 -9.24 8.56 25.79
N GLU A 336 -9.44 8.71 24.49
CA GLU A 336 -10.32 7.81 23.76
C GLU A 336 -9.59 6.48 23.67
N ASN A 337 -10.26 5.43 24.16
CA ASN A 337 -9.75 4.07 24.25
C ASN A 337 -8.92 3.73 23.01
N GLY A 338 -7.59 3.77 23.14
CA GLY A 338 -6.70 3.46 22.03
C GLY A 338 -7.09 2.11 21.46
N SER A 339 -7.14 2.02 20.14
CA SER A 339 -7.41 0.75 19.48
C SER A 339 -6.45 -0.30 20.04
N LYS A 340 -7.00 -1.48 20.35
CA LYS A 340 -6.19 -2.64 20.74
C LYS A 340 -5.61 -3.32 19.50
N ASP A 341 -5.98 -2.88 18.31
CA ASP A 341 -5.43 -3.38 17.06
C ASP A 341 -3.97 -2.90 16.93
N PRO A 342 -2.98 -3.81 16.86
CA PRO A 342 -1.57 -3.44 16.74
C PRO A 342 -1.24 -2.74 15.42
N TRP A 343 -2.15 -2.76 14.43
CA TRP A 343 -1.98 -2.08 13.15
C TRP A 343 -2.49 -0.64 13.16
N ASP A 344 -3.24 -0.26 14.19
CA ASP A 344 -3.77 1.09 14.34
C ASP A 344 -2.72 2.04 14.92
N ILE A 345 -2.61 3.19 14.26
CA ILE A 345 -1.83 4.30 14.76
C ILE A 345 -2.57 5.01 15.89
N ASN A 346 -1.87 5.29 16.99
CA ASN A 346 -2.45 6.08 18.07
C ASN A 346 -2.62 7.56 17.66
N ALA A 347 -3.56 8.24 18.30
CA ALA A 347 -3.90 9.62 17.97
C ALA A 347 -2.74 10.62 18.11
N VAL A 348 -1.84 10.43 19.08
CA VAL A 348 -0.67 11.32 19.28
C VAL A 348 0.25 11.24 18.07
N ASP A 349 0.57 10.02 17.65
CA ASP A 349 1.43 9.78 16.49
C ASP A 349 0.75 10.27 15.21
N ALA A 350 -0.55 10.01 15.03
CA ALA A 350 -1.32 10.53 13.90
C ALA A 350 -1.23 12.07 13.80
N LEU A 351 -1.53 12.79 14.90
CA LEU A 351 -1.44 14.24 14.92
C LEU A 351 -0.02 14.73 14.63
N ASN A 352 0.97 14.09 15.24
CA ASN A 352 2.36 14.43 15.01
C ASN A 352 2.81 14.20 13.56
N ARG A 353 2.31 13.14 12.88
CA ARG A 353 2.59 12.89 11.47
C ARG A 353 2.02 13.98 10.59
N GLU A 354 0.75 14.33 10.79
CA GLU A 354 0.08 15.34 9.98
C GLU A 354 0.62 16.75 10.23
N LEU A 355 0.89 17.12 11.49
CA LEU A 355 1.52 18.39 11.85
C LEU A 355 2.93 18.49 11.28
N ALA A 356 3.75 17.44 11.37
CA ALA A 356 5.09 17.45 10.80
C ALA A 356 5.06 17.63 9.27
N THR A 357 4.15 16.94 8.58
CA THR A 357 3.93 17.10 7.13
C THR A 357 3.65 18.55 6.76
N LEU A 358 2.67 19.19 7.43
CA LEU A 358 2.28 20.57 7.12
C LEU A 358 3.31 21.59 7.58
N LEU A 359 3.95 21.42 8.74
CA LEU A 359 4.98 22.36 9.21
C LEU A 359 6.25 22.32 8.36
N VAL A 360 6.60 21.16 7.81
CA VAL A 360 7.67 21.08 6.79
C VAL A 360 7.23 21.75 5.50
N TYR A 361 6.00 21.51 5.04
CA TYR A 361 5.45 22.14 3.83
C TYR A 361 5.41 23.68 3.94
N TRP A 362 4.96 24.21 5.08
CA TRP A 362 4.94 25.64 5.41
C TRP A 362 6.30 26.19 5.86
N LYS A 363 7.36 25.37 5.84
CA LYS A 363 8.74 25.78 6.14
C LYS A 363 8.90 26.45 7.52
N SER A 364 8.26 25.90 8.55
CA SER A 364 8.42 26.40 9.92
C SER A 364 9.90 26.49 10.30
N GLN A 365 10.33 27.61 10.88
CA GLN A 365 11.73 27.85 11.23
C GLN A 365 12.27 26.88 12.29
N HIS A 366 11.39 26.25 13.07
CA HIS A 366 11.77 25.40 14.20
C HIS A 366 11.55 23.90 13.93
N ILE A 367 10.94 23.54 12.79
CA ILE A 367 10.53 22.16 12.56
C ILE A 367 11.72 21.19 12.42
N ALA A 368 12.81 21.63 11.79
CA ALA A 368 14.03 20.83 11.68
C ALA A 368 14.58 20.46 13.07
N ALA A 369 14.79 21.46 13.93
CA ALA A 369 15.28 21.27 15.29
C ALA A 369 14.36 20.35 16.12
N LYS A 370 13.04 20.55 16.05
CA LYS A 370 12.06 19.75 16.78
C LYS A 370 12.05 18.29 16.32
N ILE A 371 11.99 18.05 15.02
CA ILE A 371 11.98 16.68 14.50
C ILE A 371 13.32 15.98 14.78
N VAL A 372 14.46 16.66 14.59
CA VAL A 372 15.79 16.09 14.90
C VAL A 372 15.87 15.68 16.38
N SER A 373 15.30 16.47 17.30
CA SER A 373 15.19 16.10 18.71
C SER A 373 14.35 14.84 18.93
N GLU A 374 13.24 14.66 18.19
CA GLU A 374 12.44 13.43 18.27
C GLU A 374 13.18 12.21 17.66
N LEU A 375 13.99 12.38 16.60
CA LEU A 375 14.80 11.30 16.00
C LEU A 375 15.90 10.77 16.95
N GLN A 376 16.34 11.58 17.90
CA GLN A 376 17.34 11.20 18.91
C GLN A 376 16.77 10.35 20.05
N LYS A 377 15.45 10.20 20.14
CA LYS A 377 14.81 9.41 21.19
C LYS A 377 15.00 7.91 20.98
N GLU A 378 14.83 7.18 22.08
CA GLU A 378 14.75 5.72 22.04
C GLU A 378 13.59 5.27 21.14
N ASN A 379 13.74 4.09 20.55
CA ASN A 379 12.73 3.54 19.66
C ASN A 379 11.48 3.19 20.45
N SER A 380 10.33 3.56 19.89
CA SER A 380 9.06 2.96 20.26
C SER A 380 9.03 1.48 19.83
N VAL A 381 8.40 0.63 20.66
CA VAL A 381 8.28 -0.81 20.43
C VAL A 381 6.84 -1.10 20.02
N LEU A 382 6.64 -1.96 18.99
CA LEU A 382 5.31 -2.39 18.59
C LEU A 382 4.62 -3.17 19.72
N SER A 383 3.35 -2.87 19.96
CA SER A 383 2.51 -3.59 20.93
C SER A 383 2.08 -4.97 20.39
N ASP A 384 1.99 -5.95 21.29
CA ASP A 384 1.45 -7.31 21.08
C ASP A 384 2.24 -8.24 20.12
N GLN A 385 3.54 -8.43 20.42
CA GLN A 385 4.45 -9.30 19.68
C GLN A 385 4.06 -10.79 19.70
N ASP A 386 3.37 -11.23 20.75
CA ASP A 386 3.06 -12.64 20.97
C ASP A 386 2.07 -13.21 19.96
N GLN A 387 1.06 -12.43 19.56
CA GLN A 387 0.10 -12.86 18.52
C GLN A 387 0.77 -12.96 17.15
N LEU A 388 1.62 -11.99 16.80
CA LEU A 388 2.34 -12.00 15.53
C LEU A 388 3.33 -13.17 15.47
N ASN A 389 4.05 -13.44 16.57
CA ASN A 389 4.95 -14.59 16.70
C ASN A 389 4.23 -15.94 16.48
N GLN A 390 3.02 -16.11 17.02
CA GLN A 390 2.24 -17.33 16.83
C GLN A 390 1.76 -17.53 15.38
N LEU A 391 1.42 -16.45 14.68
CA LEU A 391 1.04 -16.48 13.26
C LEU A 391 2.25 -16.83 12.37
N ILE A 392 3.41 -16.21 12.64
CA ILE A 392 4.67 -16.39 11.90
C ILE A 392 5.18 -17.83 11.96
N ALA A 393 5.09 -18.48 13.13
CA ALA A 393 5.57 -19.85 13.33
C ALA A 393 4.92 -20.87 12.37
N ARG A 394 3.77 -20.53 11.77
CA ARG A 394 2.98 -21.40 10.89
C ARG A 394 3.50 -21.46 9.45
N ASN A 395 4.32 -20.50 9.01
CA ASN A 395 4.97 -20.51 7.71
C ASN A 395 6.40 -19.93 7.77
N LYS A 396 7.40 -20.81 7.90
CA LYS A 396 8.82 -20.42 8.00
C LYS A 396 9.38 -19.70 6.76
N GLY A 397 8.77 -19.84 5.59
CA GLY A 397 9.23 -19.19 4.37
C GLY A 397 8.90 -17.70 4.36
N TYR A 398 7.61 -17.40 4.51
CA TYR A 398 7.06 -16.03 4.53
C TYR A 398 7.32 -15.31 5.87
N GLY A 399 7.39 -16.07 6.95
CA GLY A 399 7.56 -15.57 8.31
C GLY A 399 8.94 -14.95 8.60
N ARG A 400 10.00 -15.30 7.86
CA ARG A 400 11.37 -14.83 8.13
C ARG A 400 11.52 -13.30 8.07
N ALA A 401 10.84 -12.63 7.14
CA ALA A 401 10.91 -11.16 7.02
C ALA A 401 10.25 -10.49 8.24
N VAL A 402 9.12 -11.02 8.69
CA VAL A 402 8.39 -10.53 9.86
C VAL A 402 9.16 -10.83 11.15
N GLU A 403 9.74 -12.03 11.27
CA GLU A 403 10.61 -12.42 12.39
C GLU A 403 11.84 -11.50 12.50
N SER A 404 12.55 -11.28 11.39
CA SER A 404 13.69 -10.36 11.35
C SER A 404 13.27 -8.93 11.70
N MET A 405 12.11 -8.47 11.25
CA MET A 405 11.54 -7.17 11.64
C MET A 405 11.28 -7.11 13.14
N LEU A 406 10.66 -8.14 13.73
CA LEU A 406 10.38 -8.18 15.17
C LEU A 406 11.64 -8.19 16.04
N GLU A 407 12.74 -8.80 15.58
CA GLU A 407 14.04 -8.73 16.25
C GLU A 407 14.71 -7.35 16.11
N LYS A 408 14.52 -6.68 14.97
CA LYS A 408 15.17 -5.41 14.62
C LYS A 408 14.13 -4.35 14.24
N GLN A 409 13.29 -4.00 15.22
CA GLN A 409 12.08 -3.24 14.97
C GLN A 409 12.34 -1.83 14.42
N PRO A 410 11.69 -1.48 13.29
CA PRO A 410 11.63 -0.10 12.82
C PRO A 410 10.76 0.76 13.73
N ASP A 411 11.15 2.03 13.89
CA ASP A 411 10.30 3.04 14.51
C ASP A 411 9.52 3.80 13.41
N LEU A 412 8.23 3.51 13.29
CA LEU A 412 7.38 4.09 12.25
C LEU A 412 7.25 5.61 12.38
N GLN A 413 7.28 6.15 13.59
CA GLN A 413 7.17 7.58 13.80
C GLN A 413 8.46 8.30 13.36
N GLN A 414 9.62 7.77 13.72
CA GLN A 414 10.92 8.29 13.28
C GLN A 414 11.09 8.16 11.75
N ILE A 415 10.60 7.08 11.13
CA ILE A 415 10.63 6.96 9.66
C ILE A 415 9.76 8.02 9.01
N HIS A 416 8.55 8.28 9.51
CA HIS A 416 7.70 9.35 8.97
C HIS A 416 8.35 10.73 9.08
N TYR A 417 8.96 11.02 10.24
CA TYR A 417 9.75 12.23 10.44
C TYR A 417 10.91 12.35 9.46
N ALA A 418 11.66 11.27 9.28
CA ALA A 418 12.76 11.29 8.33
C ALA A 418 12.29 11.48 6.89
N PHE A 419 11.17 10.81 6.55
CA PHE A 419 10.47 10.95 5.29
C PHE A 419 10.08 12.41 5.06
N VAL A 420 9.30 13.06 5.93
CA VAL A 420 8.85 14.45 5.66
C VAL A 420 10.01 15.45 5.61
N LEU A 421 11.02 15.32 6.49
CA LEU A 421 12.18 16.21 6.52
C LEU A 421 13.01 16.19 5.23
N ARG A 422 12.95 15.11 4.43
CA ARG A 422 13.69 15.04 3.16
C ARG A 422 13.35 16.17 2.20
N ASN A 423 12.14 16.73 2.31
CA ASN A 423 11.65 17.83 1.48
C ASN A 423 12.11 19.22 1.98
N LEU A 424 12.63 19.33 3.20
CA LEU A 424 12.99 20.60 3.81
C LEU A 424 14.39 21.06 3.34
N LYS A 425 14.44 22.12 2.53
CA LYS A 425 15.69 22.66 1.97
C LYS A 425 16.41 23.63 2.89
N GLN A 426 15.67 24.45 3.63
CA GLN A 426 16.20 25.56 4.44
C GLN A 426 15.76 25.43 5.91
N GLY A 427 16.26 26.31 6.80
CA GLY A 427 15.90 26.29 8.22
C GLY A 427 16.69 25.28 9.06
N TRP A 428 17.82 24.81 8.53
CA TRP A 428 18.70 23.86 9.19
C TRP A 428 19.95 24.52 9.78
N THR A 429 20.39 24.03 10.93
CA THR A 429 21.79 24.17 11.36
C THR A 429 22.64 23.02 10.82
N LEU A 430 23.96 23.22 10.72
CA LEU A 430 24.87 22.15 10.29
C LEU A 430 24.85 20.94 11.25
N GLU A 431 24.66 21.18 12.55
CA GLU A 431 24.59 20.10 13.54
C GLU A 431 23.28 19.32 13.44
N GLU A 432 22.16 19.98 13.15
CA GLU A 432 20.88 19.31 12.85
C GLU A 432 20.99 18.43 11.60
N ARG A 433 21.62 18.92 10.53
CA ARG A 433 21.88 18.12 9.30
C ARG A 433 22.70 16.89 9.61
N LYS A 434 23.84 17.03 10.30
CA LYS A 434 24.68 15.88 10.67
C LYS A 434 23.93 14.86 11.52
N THR A 435 23.14 15.34 12.48
CA THR A 435 22.33 14.48 13.34
C THR A 435 21.30 13.70 12.54
N TYR A 436 20.58 14.38 11.64
CA TYR A 436 19.62 13.77 10.73
C TYR A 436 20.26 12.68 9.85
N PHE A 437 21.42 12.94 9.23
CA PHE A 437 22.10 11.93 8.42
C PHE A 437 22.67 10.77 9.26
N SER A 438 23.16 11.04 10.46
CA SER A 438 23.67 10.00 11.38
C SER A 438 22.55 9.05 11.84
N TRP A 439 21.30 9.50 11.86
CA TRP A 439 20.15 8.64 12.19
C TRP A 439 19.98 7.48 11.19
N PHE A 440 20.36 7.65 9.91
CA PHE A 440 20.26 6.55 8.94
C PHE A 440 21.20 5.39 9.26
N GLU A 441 22.32 5.61 9.96
CA GLU A 441 23.16 4.49 10.44
C GLU A 441 22.39 3.62 11.45
N LYS A 442 21.63 4.25 12.35
CA LYS A 442 20.74 3.55 13.28
C LYS A 442 19.61 2.85 12.52
N ALA A 443 18.91 3.56 11.64
CA ALA A 443 17.75 3.04 10.91
C ALA A 443 18.10 1.91 9.94
N SER A 444 19.28 1.94 9.32
CA SER A 444 19.75 0.89 8.40
C SER A 444 19.88 -0.49 9.06
N LYS A 445 20.00 -0.53 10.39
CA LYS A 445 20.07 -1.79 11.17
C LYS A 445 18.69 -2.41 11.40
N TRP A 446 17.61 -1.67 11.15
CA TRP A 446 16.25 -2.21 11.25
C TRP A 446 15.93 -3.13 10.09
N SER A 447 14.90 -3.96 10.26
CA SER A 447 14.44 -4.89 9.23
C SER A 447 12.98 -4.67 8.94
N GLY A 448 12.55 -4.97 7.71
CA GLY A 448 11.17 -4.83 7.27
C GLY A 448 10.94 -5.67 6.02
N GLY A 449 9.84 -5.40 5.31
CA GLY A 449 9.54 -6.01 4.02
C GLY A 449 10.59 -5.66 2.97
N ASN A 450 10.50 -6.31 1.81
CA ASN A 450 11.53 -6.23 0.77
C ASN A 450 11.81 -4.81 0.21
N SER A 451 10.88 -3.86 0.36
CA SER A 451 11.08 -2.47 -0.04
C SER A 451 11.68 -1.59 1.05
N PHE A 452 11.73 -2.06 2.30
CA PHE A 452 12.07 -1.27 3.49
C PHE A 452 13.42 -0.55 3.38
N GLN A 453 14.50 -1.29 3.10
CA GLN A 453 15.84 -0.70 2.99
C GLN A 453 15.95 0.30 1.84
N LYS A 454 15.25 0.04 0.73
CA LYS A 454 15.20 0.96 -0.42
C LYS A 454 14.48 2.25 -0.08
N PHE A 455 13.42 2.20 0.72
CA PHE A 455 12.77 3.42 1.19
C PHE A 455 13.72 4.28 2.03
N LEU A 456 14.46 3.69 2.96
CA LEU A 456 15.45 4.43 3.75
C LEU A 456 16.53 5.07 2.87
N GLN A 457 17.06 4.31 1.90
CA GLN A 457 18.06 4.81 0.95
C GLN A 457 17.54 5.95 0.08
N ASN A 458 16.29 5.86 -0.40
CA ASN A 458 15.67 6.91 -1.20
C ASN A 458 15.44 8.17 -0.35
N ILE A 459 14.94 8.03 0.88
CA ILE A 459 14.77 9.16 1.80
C ILE A 459 16.11 9.86 2.05
N GLU A 460 17.17 9.11 2.35
CA GLU A 460 18.51 9.65 2.56
C GLU A 460 19.04 10.38 1.32
N THR A 461 18.84 9.78 0.14
CA THR A 461 19.31 10.32 -1.14
C THR A 461 18.61 11.63 -1.48
N GLU A 462 17.27 11.65 -1.45
CA GLU A 462 16.47 12.85 -1.71
C GLU A 462 16.80 13.97 -0.70
N ALA A 463 16.99 13.63 0.58
CA ALA A 463 17.37 14.61 1.58
C ALA A 463 18.78 15.19 1.32
N PHE A 464 19.72 14.38 0.82
CA PHE A 464 21.06 14.81 0.48
C PHE A 464 21.06 15.71 -0.75
N GLU A 465 20.24 15.40 -1.75
CA GLU A 465 20.00 16.25 -2.92
C GLU A 465 19.36 17.59 -2.54
N ASN A 466 18.52 17.63 -1.50
CA ASN A 466 17.94 18.88 -1.00
C ASN A 466 18.88 19.69 -0.09
N ALA A 467 20.04 19.15 0.31
CA ALA A 467 21.06 19.87 1.06
C ALA A 467 21.92 20.77 0.14
N SER A 468 22.35 21.91 0.66
CA SER A 468 23.31 22.80 0.00
C SER A 468 24.69 22.14 -0.12
N GLU A 469 25.53 22.60 -1.05
CA GLU A 469 26.90 22.10 -1.24
C GLU A 469 27.72 22.12 0.06
N LYS A 470 27.63 23.21 0.83
CA LYS A 470 28.29 23.34 2.13
C LYS A 470 27.83 22.29 3.14
N GLU A 471 26.52 22.02 3.20
CA GLU A 471 25.96 21.00 4.08
C GLU A 471 26.42 19.61 3.64
N ARG A 472 26.36 19.28 2.34
CA ARG A 472 26.80 18.00 1.80
C ARG A 472 28.25 17.69 2.16
N LEU A 473 29.15 18.66 1.95
CA LEU A 473 30.55 18.53 2.33
C LEU A 473 30.71 18.31 3.84
N ALA A 474 29.92 18.99 4.67
CA ALA A 474 29.96 18.83 6.12
C ALA A 474 29.44 17.46 6.60
N ILE A 475 28.41 16.92 5.95
CA ILE A 475 27.82 15.61 6.22
C ILE A 475 28.82 14.49 5.86
N GLU A 476 29.46 14.59 4.69
CA GLU A 476 30.45 13.61 4.24
C GLU A 476 31.73 13.69 5.09
N ALA A 477 32.21 14.90 5.39
CA ALA A 477 33.40 15.10 6.23
C ALA A 477 33.19 14.62 7.67
N SER A 478 31.95 14.64 8.19
CA SER A 478 31.65 14.08 9.51
C SER A 478 31.51 12.56 9.52
N GLY A 479 31.51 11.92 8.34
CA GLY A 479 31.24 10.48 8.20
C GLY A 479 29.78 10.09 8.46
N ALA A 480 28.86 11.07 8.56
CA ALA A 480 27.44 10.82 8.82
C ALA A 480 26.76 10.12 7.64
N ARG A 481 27.30 10.30 6.43
CA ARG A 481 26.95 9.56 5.22
C ARG A 481 28.22 9.04 4.56
N LYS A 482 28.24 7.76 4.19
CA LYS A 482 29.31 7.22 3.34
C LYS A 482 28.98 7.59 1.89
N PRO A 483 29.95 8.02 1.07
CA PRO A 483 29.71 8.26 -0.36
C PRO A 483 29.10 7.00 -0.98
N TYR A 484 27.98 7.16 -1.69
CA TYR A 484 27.38 6.04 -2.43
C TYR A 484 28.39 5.55 -3.46
N GLN A 485 28.90 4.34 -3.25
CA GLN A 485 29.67 3.61 -4.24
C GLN A 485 28.72 2.58 -4.85
N VAL A 486 28.46 2.70 -6.16
CA VAL A 486 27.77 1.63 -6.90
C VAL A 486 28.51 0.33 -6.60
N PRO A 487 27.86 -0.69 -6.02
CA PRO A 487 28.52 -1.95 -5.72
C PRO A 487 29.17 -2.48 -7.00
N GLU A 488 30.48 -2.70 -6.99
CA GLU A 488 31.15 -3.23 -8.17
C GLU A 488 30.64 -4.67 -8.37
N LEU A 489 29.84 -4.86 -9.43
CA LEU A 489 29.31 -6.18 -9.74
C LEU A 489 30.47 -7.14 -10.01
N PRO A 490 30.39 -8.38 -9.51
CA PRO A 490 31.44 -9.36 -9.76
C PRO A 490 31.58 -9.61 -11.27
N LYS A 491 32.79 -9.94 -11.71
CA LYS A 491 33.04 -10.28 -13.12
C LYS A 491 33.03 -11.80 -13.34
N PRO A 492 32.54 -12.28 -14.50
CA PRO A 492 32.76 -13.65 -14.93
C PRO A 492 34.25 -13.96 -15.06
N VAL A 493 34.63 -15.21 -14.83
CA VAL A 493 35.95 -15.78 -15.07
C VAL A 493 36.20 -15.94 -16.58
N GLY A 494 35.18 -16.38 -17.33
CA GLY A 494 35.30 -16.59 -18.78
C GLY A 494 36.22 -17.76 -19.18
N PRO A 495 36.65 -17.83 -20.46
CA PRO A 495 36.25 -16.94 -21.55
C PRO A 495 34.76 -17.13 -21.91
N GLY A 496 34.09 -16.01 -22.19
CA GLY A 496 32.72 -16.03 -22.70
C GLY A 496 32.62 -16.72 -24.06
N LYS A 497 31.47 -17.33 -24.35
CA LYS A 497 31.17 -17.86 -25.70
C LYS A 497 29.81 -17.35 -26.16
N ASP A 498 29.75 -16.95 -27.43
CA ASP A 498 28.48 -16.64 -28.09
C ASP A 498 27.76 -17.96 -28.38
N ARG A 499 26.64 -18.20 -27.68
CA ARG A 499 25.85 -19.42 -27.75
C ARG A 499 24.41 -19.05 -28.09
N ASN A 500 23.81 -19.77 -29.02
CA ASN A 500 22.39 -19.63 -29.30
C ASN A 500 21.55 -20.46 -28.30
N LEU A 501 20.23 -20.34 -28.38
CA LEU A 501 19.31 -21.08 -27.52
C LEU A 501 19.54 -22.60 -27.56
N SER A 502 19.71 -23.19 -28.75
CA SER A 502 19.92 -24.65 -28.88
C SER A 502 21.23 -25.12 -28.27
N ASP A 503 22.30 -24.32 -28.34
CA ASP A 503 23.59 -24.64 -27.73
C ASP A 503 23.48 -24.68 -26.20
N ILE A 504 22.79 -23.70 -25.61
CA ILE A 504 22.60 -23.61 -24.15
C ILE A 504 21.71 -24.75 -23.66
N LEU A 505 20.64 -25.09 -24.38
CA LEU A 505 19.78 -26.22 -24.02
C LEU A 505 20.55 -27.54 -24.08
N THR A 506 21.34 -27.76 -25.13
CA THR A 506 22.19 -28.96 -25.26
C THR A 506 23.22 -29.05 -24.13
N LEU A 507 23.82 -27.90 -23.76
CA LEU A 507 24.73 -27.81 -22.62
C LEU A 507 24.01 -28.15 -21.30
N ALA A 508 22.83 -27.59 -21.07
CA ALA A 508 22.07 -27.75 -19.84
C ALA A 508 21.49 -29.16 -19.65
N GLU A 509 21.04 -29.84 -20.72
CA GLU A 509 20.49 -31.20 -20.67
C GLU A 509 21.43 -32.23 -20.03
N ASN A 510 22.74 -32.03 -20.20
CA ASN A 510 23.78 -32.90 -19.65
C ASN A 510 24.47 -32.27 -18.44
N GLY A 511 24.81 -30.99 -18.51
CA GLY A 511 25.60 -30.29 -17.50
C GLY A 511 24.87 -30.00 -16.18
N LEU A 512 23.53 -29.92 -16.18
CA LEU A 512 22.76 -29.73 -14.94
C LEU A 512 22.61 -31.02 -14.12
N LYS A 513 22.99 -32.18 -14.66
CA LYS A 513 22.95 -33.46 -13.93
C LYS A 513 24.18 -33.67 -13.04
N SER A 514 25.27 -32.96 -13.31
CA SER A 514 26.47 -32.93 -12.47
C SER A 514 26.33 -31.97 -11.30
N GLN A 515 27.11 -32.18 -10.24
CA GLN A 515 27.17 -31.27 -9.09
C GLN A 515 27.49 -29.83 -9.55
N ARG A 516 26.56 -28.89 -9.34
CA ARG A 516 26.70 -27.46 -9.66
C ARG A 516 27.18 -26.66 -8.44
N ASN A 517 27.62 -25.43 -8.64
CA ASN A 517 28.11 -24.55 -7.59
C ASN A 517 27.13 -23.40 -7.30
N PHE A 518 26.52 -23.43 -6.12
CA PHE A 518 25.56 -22.42 -5.66
C PHE A 518 26.15 -21.02 -5.60
N GLU A 519 27.32 -20.86 -4.95
CA GLU A 519 27.95 -19.55 -4.78
C GLU A 519 28.40 -18.95 -6.10
N ASN A 520 28.89 -19.79 -7.02
CA ASN A 520 29.23 -19.33 -8.36
C ASN A 520 27.99 -18.93 -9.15
N GLY A 521 26.89 -19.68 -9.05
CA GLY A 521 25.61 -19.32 -9.67
C GLY A 521 25.04 -18.00 -9.16
N LYS A 522 25.07 -17.77 -7.85
CA LYS A 522 24.72 -16.48 -7.22
C LYS A 522 25.63 -15.35 -7.71
N LYS A 523 26.93 -15.59 -7.80
CA LYS A 523 27.89 -14.64 -8.36
C LYS A 523 27.57 -14.33 -9.82
N MET A 524 27.23 -15.33 -10.64
CA MET A 524 26.89 -15.13 -12.04
C MET A 524 25.60 -14.33 -12.21
N PHE A 525 24.60 -14.53 -11.35
CA PHE A 525 23.38 -13.72 -11.35
C PHE A 525 23.66 -12.22 -11.18
N ALA A 526 24.64 -11.88 -10.32
CA ALA A 526 25.11 -10.51 -10.18
C ALA A 526 26.00 -10.07 -11.36
N ALA A 527 26.89 -10.95 -11.85
CA ALA A 527 27.84 -10.65 -12.91
C ALA A 527 27.18 -10.40 -14.28
N THR A 528 26.08 -11.10 -14.57
CA THR A 528 25.24 -10.88 -15.74
C THR A 528 24.21 -9.75 -15.52
N ARG A 529 24.34 -8.98 -14.43
CA ARG A 529 23.49 -7.84 -14.05
C ARG A 529 22.02 -8.19 -13.82
N CYS A 530 21.65 -9.47 -13.71
CA CYS A 530 20.26 -9.84 -13.44
C CYS A 530 19.77 -9.23 -12.11
N ILE A 531 20.65 -9.14 -11.11
CA ILE A 531 20.38 -8.52 -9.81
C ILE A 531 20.01 -7.03 -9.89
N VAL A 532 20.37 -6.33 -10.97
CA VAL A 532 20.07 -4.90 -11.11
C VAL A 532 18.58 -4.66 -11.33
N CYS A 533 17.93 -5.55 -12.10
CA CYS A 533 16.53 -5.39 -12.48
C CYS A 533 15.61 -6.39 -11.76
N HIS A 534 16.09 -7.57 -11.42
CA HIS A 534 15.30 -8.66 -10.87
C HIS A 534 15.60 -8.93 -9.40
N ARG A 535 14.55 -9.31 -8.67
CA ARG A 535 14.70 -9.88 -7.33
C ARG A 535 14.94 -11.38 -7.39
N PHE A 536 15.75 -11.89 -6.48
CA PHE A 536 15.94 -13.32 -6.26
C PHE A 536 16.31 -13.58 -4.80
N ASP A 537 15.52 -14.41 -4.11
CA ASP A 537 15.63 -14.68 -2.66
C ASP A 537 15.65 -13.38 -1.82
N GLY A 538 14.81 -12.41 -2.20
CA GLY A 538 14.67 -11.13 -1.50
C GLY A 538 15.71 -10.06 -1.84
N ASP A 539 16.74 -10.37 -2.63
CA ASP A 539 17.80 -9.44 -3.03
C ASP A 539 17.68 -9.00 -4.51
N GLY A 540 18.10 -7.78 -4.85
CA GLY A 540 18.12 -7.24 -6.21
C GLY A 540 17.03 -6.21 -6.57
N GLY A 541 16.93 -5.86 -7.86
CA GLY A 541 16.10 -4.80 -8.44
C GLY A 541 14.61 -5.13 -8.53
N ALA A 542 13.76 -4.12 -8.70
CA ALA A 542 12.30 -4.30 -8.76
C ALA A 542 11.67 -3.88 -10.10
N THR A 543 12.50 -3.57 -11.09
CA THR A 543 12.07 -3.15 -12.41
C THR A 543 11.52 -4.34 -13.21
N GLY A 544 12.16 -5.50 -13.06
CA GLY A 544 11.73 -6.77 -13.61
C GLY A 544 11.00 -7.64 -12.58
N PRO A 545 10.38 -8.75 -13.03
CA PRO A 545 9.69 -9.69 -12.14
C PRO A 545 10.63 -10.33 -11.12
N ASP A 546 10.08 -10.69 -9.96
CA ASP A 546 10.78 -11.53 -8.98
C ASP A 546 10.99 -12.95 -9.54
N LEU A 547 12.24 -13.37 -9.61
CA LEU A 547 12.67 -14.64 -10.18
C LEU A 547 12.76 -15.77 -9.15
N THR A 548 12.52 -15.51 -7.85
CA THR A 548 12.65 -16.51 -6.77
C THR A 548 11.78 -17.74 -7.00
N GLN A 549 10.56 -17.55 -7.53
CA GLN A 549 9.61 -18.64 -7.79
C GLN A 549 9.60 -19.10 -9.26
N LEU A 550 10.59 -18.68 -10.05
CA LEU A 550 10.63 -18.93 -11.48
C LEU A 550 10.58 -20.42 -11.84
N ALA A 551 11.30 -21.27 -11.11
CA ALA A 551 11.37 -22.71 -11.36
C ALA A 551 10.04 -23.45 -11.15
N GLY A 552 9.03 -22.81 -10.56
CA GLY A 552 7.66 -23.34 -10.46
C GLY A 552 6.74 -22.95 -11.62
N ARG A 553 7.17 -21.99 -12.47
CA ARG A 553 6.37 -21.42 -13.57
C ARG A 553 6.96 -21.69 -14.95
N PHE A 554 8.29 -21.78 -15.03
CA PHE A 554 9.02 -21.97 -16.28
C PHE A 554 9.81 -23.28 -16.24
N ASN A 555 9.74 -24.06 -17.32
CA ASN A 555 10.68 -25.16 -17.51
C ASN A 555 12.04 -24.62 -18.00
N LEU A 556 13.06 -25.49 -18.06
CA LEU A 556 14.41 -25.10 -18.49
C LEU A 556 14.44 -24.43 -19.87
N LYS A 557 13.61 -24.91 -20.81
CA LYS A 557 13.55 -24.35 -22.16
C LYS A 557 12.98 -22.93 -22.13
N ASP A 558 11.85 -22.74 -21.47
CA ASP A 558 11.18 -21.45 -21.43
C ASP A 558 12.03 -20.41 -20.68
N LEU A 559 12.70 -20.81 -19.59
CA LEU A 559 13.65 -19.97 -18.87
C LEU A 559 14.80 -19.53 -19.77
N THR A 560 15.44 -20.49 -20.44
CA THR A 560 16.60 -20.21 -21.28
C THR A 560 16.20 -19.32 -22.47
N GLU A 561 15.05 -19.58 -23.06
CA GLU A 561 14.50 -18.77 -24.16
C GLU A 561 14.22 -17.33 -23.71
N ALA A 562 13.64 -17.12 -22.53
CA ALA A 562 13.40 -15.79 -22.00
C ALA A 562 14.70 -15.00 -21.74
N ILE A 563 15.79 -15.68 -21.35
CA ILE A 563 17.10 -15.03 -21.13
C ILE A 563 17.80 -14.69 -22.45
N VAL A 564 17.74 -15.60 -23.42
CA VAL A 564 18.45 -15.46 -24.70
C VAL A 564 17.68 -14.56 -25.68
N GLU A 565 16.35 -14.65 -25.68
CA GLU A 565 15.44 -13.92 -26.57
C GLU A 565 14.41 -13.07 -25.79
N PRO A 566 14.85 -12.09 -24.98
CA PRO A 566 13.96 -11.35 -24.07
C PRO A 566 12.85 -10.55 -24.76
N SER A 567 12.99 -10.24 -26.05
CA SER A 567 11.96 -9.54 -26.84
C SER A 567 10.95 -10.48 -27.52
N LYS A 568 11.10 -11.81 -27.42
CA LYS A 568 10.22 -12.76 -28.11
C LYS A 568 8.81 -12.74 -27.55
N VAL A 569 8.70 -12.76 -26.23
CA VAL A 569 7.44 -12.65 -25.49
C VAL A 569 7.67 -11.65 -24.36
N ILE A 570 7.09 -10.46 -24.50
CA ILE A 570 7.14 -9.41 -23.48
C ILE A 570 5.78 -9.38 -22.80
N SER A 571 5.75 -9.60 -21.47
CA SER A 571 4.51 -9.45 -20.71
C SER A 571 4.05 -7.99 -20.74
N ASP A 572 2.74 -7.77 -20.92
CA ASP A 572 2.19 -6.42 -21.01
C ASP A 572 2.45 -5.60 -19.74
N GLN A 573 2.55 -6.25 -18.57
CA GLN A 573 2.92 -5.61 -17.30
C GLN A 573 4.33 -4.98 -17.31
N TYR A 574 5.26 -5.51 -18.11
CA TYR A 574 6.66 -5.07 -18.17
C TYR A 574 7.04 -4.47 -19.52
N ARG A 575 6.08 -4.34 -20.43
CA ARG A 575 6.29 -3.81 -21.77
C ARG A 575 6.55 -2.31 -21.70
N ALA A 576 7.63 -1.85 -22.32
CA ALA A 576 7.88 -0.43 -22.49
C ALA A 576 6.95 0.16 -23.56
N MET A 577 6.65 1.45 -23.40
CA MET A 577 5.96 2.26 -24.38
C MET A 577 6.98 3.22 -25.00
N GLN A 578 6.88 3.38 -26.32
CA GLN A 578 7.53 4.46 -27.05
C GLN A 578 6.54 5.61 -27.20
N VAL A 579 6.91 6.77 -26.69
CA VAL A 579 6.06 7.97 -26.68
C VAL A 579 6.76 9.05 -27.49
N VAL A 580 6.08 9.51 -28.54
CA VAL A 580 6.48 10.64 -29.38
C VAL A 580 5.65 11.84 -28.95
N THR A 581 6.29 12.93 -28.58
CA THR A 581 5.59 14.18 -28.25
C THR A 581 5.44 15.07 -29.48
N PHE A 582 4.49 16.01 -29.46
CA PHE A 582 4.33 17.02 -30.51
C PHE A 582 5.56 17.92 -30.68
N GLU A 583 6.43 18.02 -29.66
CA GLU A 583 7.74 18.68 -29.77
C GLU A 583 8.80 17.84 -30.51
N GLY A 584 8.45 16.63 -30.96
CA GLY A 584 9.35 15.70 -31.63
C GLY A 584 10.30 14.94 -30.70
N LYS A 585 10.08 14.95 -29.39
CA LYS A 585 10.88 14.14 -28.44
C LYS A 585 10.35 12.72 -28.42
N VAL A 586 11.26 11.75 -28.39
CA VAL A 586 10.93 10.32 -28.29
C VAL A 586 11.41 9.80 -26.95
N TYR A 587 10.48 9.37 -26.12
CA TYR A 587 10.74 8.67 -24.87
C TYR A 587 10.48 7.18 -25.05
N THR A 588 11.25 6.34 -24.38
CA THR A 588 10.99 4.90 -24.30
C THR A 588 11.12 4.49 -22.85
N GLY A 589 10.04 3.97 -22.28
CA GLY A 589 10.00 3.69 -20.85
C GLY A 589 8.79 2.86 -20.46
N ARG A 590 8.78 2.36 -19.22
CA ARG A 590 7.64 1.61 -18.69
C ARG A 590 6.67 2.56 -17.99
N VAL A 591 5.39 2.47 -18.30
CA VAL A 591 4.36 3.24 -17.59
C VAL A 591 4.27 2.74 -16.15
N LEU A 592 4.47 3.64 -15.18
CA LEU A 592 4.37 3.36 -13.75
C LEU A 592 2.97 3.66 -13.20
N SER A 593 2.38 4.75 -13.71
CA SER A 593 1.07 5.26 -13.35
C SER A 593 0.49 6.05 -14.51
N GLU A 594 -0.83 6.06 -14.60
CA GLU A 594 -1.59 6.70 -15.65
C GLU A 594 -2.85 7.32 -15.04
N SER A 595 -3.15 8.56 -15.40
CA SER A 595 -4.41 9.26 -15.09
C SER A 595 -5.07 9.72 -16.39
N GLU A 596 -6.19 10.44 -16.28
CA GLU A 596 -6.84 11.04 -17.46
C GLU A 596 -5.92 12.05 -18.15
N ASP A 597 -5.25 12.92 -17.40
CA ASP A 597 -4.47 14.02 -17.98
C ASP A 597 -2.99 13.70 -18.25
N GLN A 598 -2.38 12.74 -17.55
CA GLN A 598 -0.94 12.48 -17.63
C GLN A 598 -0.56 11.03 -17.33
N PHE A 599 0.67 10.65 -17.65
CA PHE A 599 1.25 9.38 -17.22
C PHE A 599 2.73 9.52 -16.88
N THR A 600 3.20 8.62 -16.00
CA THR A 600 4.60 8.57 -15.54
C THR A 600 5.33 7.44 -16.27
N LEU A 601 6.40 7.78 -16.99
CA LEU A 601 7.29 6.81 -17.63
C LEU A 601 8.58 6.64 -16.83
N LEU A 602 8.90 5.40 -16.44
CA LEU A 602 10.25 5.02 -16.03
C LEU A 602 11.13 4.87 -17.27
N LEU A 603 12.15 5.72 -17.41
CA LEU A 603 13.03 5.79 -18.58
C LEU A 603 14.21 4.82 -18.48
N ASP A 604 14.68 4.53 -17.26
CA ASP A 604 15.87 3.71 -17.04
C ASP A 604 15.51 2.47 -16.20
N PRO A 605 15.62 1.26 -16.76
CA PRO A 605 15.30 0.05 -16.01
C PRO A 605 16.32 -0.25 -14.90
N GLU A 606 17.53 0.31 -14.97
CA GLU A 606 18.58 0.13 -13.96
C GLU A 606 18.57 1.23 -12.88
N ASP A 607 17.83 2.32 -13.11
CA ASP A 607 17.70 3.44 -12.18
C ASP A 607 16.22 3.86 -12.04
N ALA A 608 15.59 3.34 -10.99
CA ALA A 608 14.17 3.58 -10.70
C ALA A 608 13.82 5.07 -10.44
N THR A 609 14.82 5.95 -10.26
CA THR A 609 14.61 7.39 -10.03
C THR A 609 14.48 8.18 -11.33
N LYS A 610 14.90 7.63 -12.46
CA LYS A 610 14.79 8.29 -13.76
C LYS A 610 13.44 8.04 -14.39
N PHE A 611 12.46 8.82 -13.96
CA PHE A 611 11.14 8.87 -14.56
C PHE A 611 10.79 10.27 -15.04
N ILE A 612 9.77 10.36 -15.88
CA ILE A 612 9.20 11.62 -16.37
C ILE A 612 7.69 11.52 -16.37
N ASP A 613 7.02 12.60 -15.97
CA ASP A 613 5.60 12.78 -16.17
C ASP A 613 5.37 13.47 -17.52
N ILE A 614 4.48 12.90 -18.34
CA ILE A 614 4.12 13.43 -19.65
C ILE A 614 2.62 13.68 -19.65
N ALA A 615 2.22 14.92 -19.95
CA ALA A 615 0.81 15.26 -20.17
C ALA A 615 0.33 14.59 -21.47
N ARG A 616 -0.89 14.05 -21.47
CA ARG A 616 -1.43 13.38 -22.66
C ARG A 616 -1.60 14.33 -23.84
N GLU A 617 -1.89 15.59 -23.58
CA GLU A 617 -1.99 16.62 -24.62
C GLU A 617 -0.67 16.87 -25.36
N ASP A 618 0.46 16.52 -24.76
CA ASP A 618 1.78 16.62 -25.40
C ASP A 618 2.10 15.42 -26.29
N VAL A 619 1.31 14.35 -26.26
CA VAL A 619 1.59 13.09 -26.97
C VAL A 619 1.01 13.11 -28.39
N ASP A 620 1.89 12.97 -29.37
CA ASP A 620 1.54 12.76 -30.77
C ASP A 620 1.22 11.28 -31.04
N GLU A 621 2.12 10.38 -30.61
CA GLU A 621 1.98 8.94 -30.80
C GLU A 621 2.50 8.15 -29.59
N MET A 622 1.77 7.12 -29.16
CA MET A 622 2.19 6.21 -28.10
C MET A 622 1.97 4.76 -28.53
N VAL A 623 3.06 4.01 -28.67
CA VAL A 623 3.03 2.63 -29.16
C VAL A 623 3.83 1.69 -28.27
N ALA A 624 3.35 0.46 -28.16
CA ALA A 624 4.07 -0.62 -27.49
C ALA A 624 5.44 -0.85 -28.14
N ALA A 625 6.51 -0.80 -27.33
CA ALA A 625 7.85 -1.09 -27.79
C ALA A 625 7.97 -2.57 -28.23
N LYS A 626 8.62 -2.80 -29.37
CA LYS A 626 8.91 -4.14 -29.91
C LYS A 626 10.11 -4.81 -29.24
N THR A 627 10.84 -4.06 -28.42
CA THR A 627 12.07 -4.49 -27.76
C THR A 627 11.89 -4.48 -26.25
N SER A 628 12.36 -5.53 -25.58
CA SER A 628 12.33 -5.60 -24.11
C SER A 628 13.32 -4.61 -23.48
N LEU A 629 13.02 -4.17 -22.26
CA LEU A 629 13.96 -3.44 -21.41
C LEU A 629 15.07 -4.35 -20.86
N MET A 630 14.84 -5.67 -20.86
CA MET A 630 15.87 -6.64 -20.52
C MET A 630 16.93 -6.69 -21.65
N PRO A 631 18.22 -6.44 -21.34
CA PRO A 631 19.26 -6.44 -22.36
C PRO A 631 19.39 -7.83 -23.02
N LYS A 632 19.79 -7.83 -24.29
CA LYS A 632 20.22 -9.07 -24.97
C LYS A 632 21.64 -9.45 -24.54
N ASP A 633 22.06 -10.65 -24.94
CA ASP A 633 23.44 -11.09 -24.85
C ASP A 633 24.00 -11.25 -23.41
N LEU A 634 23.13 -11.32 -22.40
CA LEU A 634 23.49 -11.40 -20.98
C LEU A 634 24.40 -12.59 -20.64
N LEU A 635 24.33 -13.68 -21.42
CA LEU A 635 25.11 -14.90 -21.20
C LEU A 635 26.43 -14.94 -21.99
N LYS A 636 26.68 -14.00 -22.92
CA LYS A 636 27.86 -14.07 -23.81
C LYS A 636 29.19 -13.99 -23.08
N SER A 637 29.22 -13.36 -21.91
CA SER A 637 30.43 -13.23 -21.08
C SER A 637 30.77 -14.49 -20.27
N LEU A 638 29.84 -15.46 -20.20
CA LEU A 638 29.97 -16.65 -19.36
C LEU A 638 30.59 -17.85 -20.10
N ASN A 639 31.46 -18.59 -19.41
CA ASN A 639 31.91 -19.92 -19.83
C ASN A 639 30.84 -20.99 -19.57
N ASP A 640 31.09 -22.26 -19.94
CA ASP A 640 30.08 -23.31 -19.87
C ASP A 640 29.64 -23.62 -18.43
N GLU A 641 30.58 -23.66 -17.48
CA GLU A 641 30.28 -23.91 -16.06
C GLU A 641 29.49 -22.76 -15.44
N GLU A 642 29.84 -21.51 -15.80
CA GLU A 642 29.15 -20.31 -15.31
C GLU A 642 27.70 -20.23 -15.78
N VAL A 643 27.41 -20.61 -17.02
CA VAL A 643 26.03 -20.70 -17.52
C VAL A 643 25.26 -21.79 -16.76
N LEU A 644 25.88 -22.96 -16.57
CA LEU A 644 25.25 -24.06 -15.86
C LEU A 644 24.96 -23.73 -14.39
N ASP A 645 25.90 -23.07 -13.70
CA ASP A 645 25.74 -22.65 -12.32
C ASP A 645 24.68 -21.55 -12.18
N LEU A 646 24.61 -20.59 -13.12
CA LEU A 646 23.55 -19.58 -13.15
C LEU A 646 22.17 -20.22 -13.33
N LEU A 647 22.02 -21.12 -14.31
CA LEU A 647 20.76 -21.83 -14.54
C LEU A 647 20.38 -22.69 -13.33
N ALA A 648 21.34 -23.37 -12.71
CA ALA A 648 21.11 -24.16 -11.50
C ALA A 648 20.67 -23.30 -10.32
N TYR A 649 21.29 -22.14 -10.14
CA TYR A 649 20.89 -21.15 -9.13
C TYR A 649 19.43 -20.72 -9.31
N LEU A 650 19.04 -20.34 -10.53
CA LEU A 650 17.65 -19.96 -10.86
C LEU A 650 16.66 -21.12 -10.67
N LEU A 651 17.01 -22.33 -11.12
CA LEU A 651 16.14 -23.51 -11.03
C LEU A 651 15.98 -24.03 -9.59
N SER A 652 16.99 -23.83 -8.75
CA SER A 652 16.95 -24.20 -7.33
C SER A 652 16.14 -23.26 -6.45
N ARG A 653 15.61 -22.16 -7.00
CA ARG A 653 14.94 -21.09 -6.23
C ARG A 653 15.83 -20.49 -5.14
N GLY A 654 17.14 -20.47 -5.37
CA GLY A 654 18.11 -19.98 -4.39
C GLY A 654 18.31 -20.91 -3.19
N ASN A 655 17.85 -22.17 -3.26
CA ASN A 655 18.06 -23.13 -2.19
C ASN A 655 19.44 -23.81 -2.29
N PRO A 656 20.41 -23.50 -1.42
CA PRO A 656 21.74 -24.15 -1.46
C PRO A 656 21.68 -25.65 -1.16
N ASN A 657 20.56 -26.14 -0.61
CA ASN A 657 20.33 -27.53 -0.29
C ASN A 657 19.62 -28.32 -1.40
N ASP A 658 19.37 -27.72 -2.56
CA ASP A 658 18.72 -28.38 -3.68
C ASP A 658 19.57 -29.57 -4.21
N PRO A 659 18.95 -30.68 -4.62
CA PRO A 659 19.65 -31.83 -5.20
C PRO A 659 20.62 -31.48 -6.34
N ILE A 660 20.37 -30.40 -7.10
CA ILE A 660 21.22 -29.96 -8.20
C ILE A 660 22.66 -29.59 -7.75
N PHE A 661 22.85 -29.22 -6.48
CA PHE A 661 24.16 -28.87 -5.90
C PHE A 661 24.83 -30.01 -5.14
N ARG A 662 24.14 -31.15 -4.98
CA ARG A 662 24.62 -32.28 -4.17
C ARG A 662 25.22 -33.42 -4.99
N GLY A 663 25.08 -33.38 -6.32
CA GLY A 663 25.42 -34.50 -7.20
C GLY A 663 24.40 -35.63 -7.04
N ARG A 664 24.05 -36.31 -8.14
CA ARG A 664 23.22 -37.53 -8.07
C ARG A 664 24.04 -38.75 -7.74
#